data_AF-V8P2E2-F1
#
_entry.id   AF-V8P2E2-F1
#
_cell.length_a   1.000
_cell.length_b   1.000
_cell.length_c   1.000
_cell.angle_alpha   90.00
_cell.angle_beta   90.00
_cell.angle_gamma   90.00
#
_symmetry.space_group_name_H-M   'P 1'
#
loop_
_entity.id
_entity.type
_entity.pdbx_description
1 polymer ?
#
loop_
_entity_poly.entity_id
_entity_poly.type
_entity_poly.pdbx_seq_one_letter_code
_entity_poly.pdbx_strand_id
1 'polypeptide(L)'
;MWPLLLLIGASSAFAEVTVHRFDGEKVYRVTPRNEDEVHALNHLANIMQVDFWRPDSVELVKAEMTVDFRIEADRCSEVESILQHHGLNYEILINNLQAALDRQLDNRARTAGYNYEKYNSWEKIGNPGENKKAIFIDCGFHAREWISPAFCQWFVREAVRTYGKETIMTRLLNNLDFYVLPVMNIDGYVYSWTKSRMWRKTRSVNAGTTCIAVGASTNPCSETYCGSKPESEKETKALTDFIRRNRSTIKAYLTIHSYSQMLLYPYSYTYKLTPNNVKLNSVAKGAIRELATLYGTEYTYGPGAATIYPAAGGSDDWAYDQGIQYSFTFELRDKGRYGFALPESQIKPTCEETMIAVKYIAEYILNYHDKVFRVKLENENQLNLDFWHPHSVQYVLIGKEVDFRVSSDQTNFVQKILEQNQIQYRILFHNLQDEIEKQLDGGKRFRKKYFYTRYNEWEKIAAWTKRMAKKHAKLVSRIEIGKTYEERPMYVLKVGKQSYQKKAIFMDCGIHAREWISPAFCQWFVKEAVMTYGIDKDMTLLLDNINFYVLPVFNIDGYVWTWTKDRMWRKNRSNNSNSDCIGTDLNRNFKASWGSDNYEELHDPCELVYCGSIDWAYDEGIKYSFGFELRDRGQYGFLLPESQIKPTCKETMLAIKVFRVKPQNEKEVSMMKSLPSLIQVDFWYPDSALHIVKQMEVDFHVSAAQSNTAERLLKQNGIPYQIIFDNLQEDIEKQLDGDKNDGYSYEKYNEWDKIGKKSGEGNAIFMDCGVHAREWISPAFCQWFVKEAISTYGKNRDMTHILDNMNFYIVPIVNIDGYVWSWTQNRFWRKNRSNASHSNCIGVDINRNFDAAWNTADSSKNPCEETYCGSAPESEPETKAVASFIRSHLSSIKGYLTMHSYSQMILFPFGYTYEKTANYNELNELAKRAVKAIASLYDLSSGCSDDWVFNQGIKYSFTFELRDKGKYGFLLPESQIKPTCQEIMLAVKLIASYILNKIL
;
A
#
# COMPACT_ATOMS: atom_id res chain seq x y z
N MET A 1 -63.16 21.55 -3.19
CA MET A 1 -64.44 21.07 -2.64
C MET A 1 -64.12 20.29 -1.36
N TRP A 2 -64.58 20.76 -0.20
CA TRP A 2 -64.56 20.02 1.08
C TRP A 2 -65.91 19.25 1.22
N PRO A 3 -65.99 18.17 2.01
CA PRO A 3 -66.19 18.21 3.47
C PRO A 3 -64.98 17.62 4.24
N LEU A 4 -64.67 17.96 5.50
CA LEU A 4 -65.37 17.70 6.79
C LEU A 4 -65.72 16.21 7.05
N LEU A 5 -65.70 15.67 8.28
CA LEU A 5 -64.94 15.92 9.52
C LEU A 5 -65.42 14.83 10.51
N LEU A 6 -64.56 14.19 11.32
CA LEU A 6 -64.95 13.72 12.67
C LEU A 6 -63.75 13.30 13.52
N LEU A 7 -63.71 13.81 14.75
CA LEU A 7 -62.87 13.33 15.85
C LEU A 7 -63.77 12.60 16.84
N ILE A 8 -63.37 11.40 17.26
CA ILE A 8 -63.91 10.73 18.46
C ILE A 8 -62.71 10.21 19.26
N GLY A 9 -62.56 10.66 20.50
CA GLY A 9 -61.61 10.10 21.45
C GLY A 9 -62.27 9.03 22.31
N ALA A 10 -61.51 8.01 22.70
CA ALA A 10 -61.92 7.02 23.69
C ALA A 10 -60.76 6.78 24.67
N SER A 11 -61.07 6.76 25.96
CA SER A 11 -60.11 6.61 27.05
C SER A 11 -59.65 5.16 27.21
N SER A 12 -58.34 4.91 27.19
CA SER A 12 -57.76 3.63 27.61
C SER A 12 -57.76 3.52 29.14
N ALA A 13 -58.53 2.60 29.70
CA ALA A 13 -58.41 2.23 31.11
C ALA A 13 -57.09 1.49 31.35
N PHE A 14 -56.44 1.75 32.49
CA PHE A 14 -55.30 0.96 32.92
C PHE A 14 -55.79 -0.39 33.45
N ALA A 15 -55.38 -1.48 32.81
CA ALA A 15 -55.38 -2.80 33.44
C ALA A 15 -54.07 -2.96 34.22
N GLU A 16 -54.15 -3.19 35.53
CA GLU A 16 -52.96 -3.48 36.32
C GLU A 16 -52.32 -4.79 35.86
N VAL A 17 -51.03 -4.73 35.47
CA VAL A 17 -50.24 -5.92 35.21
C VAL A 17 -49.79 -6.49 36.55
N THR A 18 -50.48 -7.51 37.03
CA THR A 18 -50.00 -8.35 38.13
C THR A 18 -48.66 -8.99 37.73
N VAL A 19 -47.61 -8.65 38.49
CA VAL A 19 -46.27 -9.22 38.32
C VAL A 19 -46.26 -10.60 38.97
N HIS A 20 -45.88 -11.62 38.21
CA HIS A 20 -45.74 -12.97 38.75
C HIS A 20 -44.57 -13.01 39.74
N ARG A 21 -44.79 -13.67 40.89
CA ARG A 21 -43.76 -13.85 41.93
C ARG A 21 -43.30 -15.31 41.97
N PHE A 22 -42.13 -15.52 42.55
CA PHE A 22 -41.42 -16.81 42.65
C PHE A 22 -41.10 -17.15 44.12
N ASP A 23 -42.00 -16.81 45.05
CA ASP A 23 -41.79 -16.95 46.49
C ASP A 23 -41.73 -18.43 46.89
N GLY A 24 -40.63 -18.83 47.55
CA GLY A 24 -40.45 -20.20 48.05
C GLY A 24 -39.98 -21.22 47.01
N GLU A 25 -39.89 -20.85 45.73
CA GLU A 25 -39.27 -21.71 44.71
C GLU A 25 -37.79 -21.94 45.00
N LYS A 26 -37.31 -23.15 44.69
CA LYS A 26 -35.93 -23.57 44.93
C LYS A 26 -35.22 -23.98 43.65
N VAL A 27 -33.89 -23.89 43.67
CA VAL A 27 -33.00 -24.47 42.66
C VAL A 27 -32.10 -25.50 43.31
N TYR A 28 -32.10 -26.71 42.76
CA TYR A 28 -31.31 -27.85 43.21
C TYR A 28 -30.11 -28.08 42.27
N ARG A 29 -29.04 -28.65 42.81
CA ARG A 29 -27.92 -29.26 42.08
C ARG A 29 -27.81 -30.72 42.47
N VAL A 30 -27.67 -31.60 41.48
CA VAL A 30 -27.49 -33.06 41.65
C VAL A 30 -26.34 -33.51 40.75
N THR A 31 -25.48 -34.43 41.22
CA THR A 31 -24.45 -35.05 40.38
C THR A 31 -24.65 -36.57 40.37
N PRO A 32 -25.34 -37.14 39.36
CA PRO A 32 -25.47 -38.59 39.22
C PRO A 32 -24.09 -39.23 38.97
N ARG A 33 -23.82 -40.37 39.62
CA ARG A 33 -22.51 -41.05 39.60
C ARG A 33 -22.44 -42.20 38.59
N ASN A 34 -23.57 -42.62 38.03
CA ASN A 34 -23.75 -43.78 37.18
C ASN A 34 -25.02 -43.61 36.32
N GLU A 35 -25.22 -44.48 35.33
CA GLU A 35 -26.37 -44.39 34.42
C GLU A 35 -27.72 -44.68 35.09
N ASP A 36 -27.78 -45.45 36.19
CA ASP A 36 -29.02 -45.65 36.96
C ASP A 36 -29.48 -44.34 37.64
N GLU A 37 -28.52 -43.57 38.17
CA GLU A 37 -28.75 -42.23 38.72
C GLU A 37 -29.11 -41.20 37.62
N VAL A 38 -28.59 -41.35 36.40
CA VAL A 38 -29.03 -40.58 35.21
C VAL A 38 -30.47 -40.95 34.83
N HIS A 39 -30.82 -42.24 34.84
CA HIS A 39 -32.18 -42.71 34.57
C HIS A 39 -33.18 -42.23 35.64
N ALA A 40 -32.79 -42.13 36.91
CA ALA A 40 -33.64 -41.57 37.97
C ALA A 40 -33.96 -40.08 37.71
N LEU A 41 -32.99 -39.27 37.30
CA LEU A 41 -33.23 -37.87 36.92
C LEU A 41 -34.07 -37.73 35.65
N ASN A 42 -33.87 -38.62 34.66
CA ASN A 42 -34.75 -38.72 33.49
C ASN A 42 -36.19 -39.10 33.88
N HIS A 43 -36.39 -39.97 34.87
CA HIS A 43 -37.72 -40.31 35.35
C HIS A 43 -38.41 -39.12 36.06
N LEU A 44 -37.68 -38.41 36.94
CA LEU A 44 -38.15 -37.18 37.61
C LEU A 44 -38.70 -36.16 36.59
N ALA A 45 -37.95 -35.89 35.52
CA ALA A 45 -38.33 -34.96 34.47
C ALA A 45 -39.56 -35.38 33.63
N ASN A 46 -39.93 -36.66 33.65
CA ASN A 46 -41.10 -37.18 32.94
C ASN A 46 -42.38 -37.21 33.79
N ILE A 47 -42.26 -37.19 35.13
CA ILE A 47 -43.41 -37.22 36.06
C ILE A 47 -43.78 -35.84 36.61
N MET A 48 -42.94 -34.83 36.41
CA MET A 48 -43.19 -33.45 36.84
C MET A 48 -42.51 -32.42 35.94
N GLN A 49 -43.05 -31.19 35.91
CA GLN A 49 -42.47 -30.09 35.15
C GLN A 49 -41.24 -29.53 35.89
N VAL A 50 -40.06 -29.83 35.36
CA VAL A 50 -38.76 -29.40 35.92
C VAL A 50 -38.12 -28.38 34.98
N ASP A 51 -37.73 -27.22 35.51
CA ASP A 51 -37.05 -26.16 34.75
C ASP A 51 -35.53 -26.36 34.86
N PHE A 52 -34.96 -27.06 33.88
CA PHE A 52 -33.53 -27.37 33.85
C PHE A 52 -32.69 -26.13 33.52
N TRP A 53 -31.78 -25.79 34.43
CA TRP A 53 -30.84 -24.68 34.30
C TRP A 53 -29.49 -25.16 33.73
N ARG A 54 -29.10 -26.41 33.99
CA ARG A 54 -27.90 -27.05 33.45
C ARG A 54 -28.04 -28.58 33.49
N PRO A 55 -27.70 -29.32 32.42
CA PRO A 55 -27.70 -28.88 31.02
C PRO A 55 -29.13 -28.49 30.56
N ASP A 56 -29.26 -27.91 29.36
CA ASP A 56 -30.49 -27.32 28.82
C ASP A 56 -31.72 -28.28 28.72
N SER A 57 -31.50 -29.60 28.76
CA SER A 57 -32.56 -30.59 28.94
C SER A 57 -32.03 -31.85 29.66
N VAL A 58 -32.94 -32.63 30.25
CA VAL A 58 -32.59 -33.88 30.95
C VAL A 58 -31.93 -34.93 30.04
N GLU A 59 -32.20 -34.85 28.72
CA GLU A 59 -31.67 -35.74 27.68
C GLU A 59 -30.15 -35.58 27.49
N LEU A 60 -29.57 -34.49 28.02
CA LEU A 60 -28.14 -34.17 27.97
C LEU A 60 -27.38 -34.60 29.23
N VAL A 61 -28.07 -35.07 30.26
CA VAL A 61 -27.49 -35.51 31.54
C VAL A 61 -26.67 -36.79 31.35
N LYS A 62 -25.53 -36.88 32.05
CA LYS A 62 -24.60 -38.02 32.05
C LYS A 62 -24.05 -38.26 33.45
N ALA A 63 -23.47 -39.43 33.69
CA ALA A 63 -22.70 -39.68 34.89
C ALA A 63 -21.58 -38.63 35.07
N GLU A 64 -21.29 -38.28 36.32
CA GLU A 64 -20.36 -37.24 36.79
C GLU A 64 -20.68 -35.80 36.38
N MET A 65 -21.79 -35.55 35.67
CA MET A 65 -22.22 -34.21 35.24
C MET A 65 -23.04 -33.50 36.33
N THR A 66 -22.72 -32.24 36.65
CA THR A 66 -23.57 -31.42 37.54
C THR A 66 -24.86 -31.00 36.84
N VAL A 67 -26.01 -31.37 37.42
CA VAL A 67 -27.36 -31.08 36.92
C VAL A 67 -28.03 -30.06 37.84
N ASP A 68 -28.33 -28.87 37.33
CA ASP A 68 -28.96 -27.77 38.06
C ASP A 68 -30.40 -27.56 37.56
N PHE A 69 -31.40 -27.46 38.44
CA PHE A 69 -32.80 -27.27 38.05
C PHE A 69 -33.69 -26.57 39.10
N ARG A 70 -34.63 -25.75 38.63
CA ARG A 70 -35.66 -25.06 39.43
C ARG A 70 -36.91 -25.93 39.59
N ILE A 71 -37.47 -25.92 40.79
CA ILE A 71 -38.72 -26.58 41.17
C ILE A 71 -39.67 -25.57 41.83
N GLU A 72 -40.95 -25.70 41.53
CA GLU A 72 -42.01 -24.82 42.04
C GLU A 72 -42.28 -25.11 43.53
N ALA A 73 -42.70 -24.07 44.27
CA ALA A 73 -42.60 -24.04 45.73
C ALA A 73 -43.38 -25.16 46.45
N ASP A 74 -44.46 -25.65 45.85
CA ASP A 74 -45.32 -26.74 46.34
C ASP A 74 -44.76 -28.14 46.05
N ARG A 75 -43.92 -28.30 45.01
CA ARG A 75 -43.34 -29.60 44.62
C ARG A 75 -41.95 -29.88 45.17
N CYS A 76 -41.32 -28.90 45.84
CA CYS A 76 -39.99 -29.02 46.43
C CYS A 76 -39.83 -30.25 47.35
N SER A 77 -40.82 -30.55 48.21
CA SER A 77 -40.78 -31.70 49.13
C SER A 77 -40.93 -33.06 48.42
N GLU A 78 -41.62 -33.11 47.29
CA GLU A 78 -41.78 -34.32 46.47
C GLU A 78 -40.43 -34.67 45.80
N VAL A 79 -39.77 -33.67 45.23
CA VAL A 79 -38.42 -33.79 44.63
C VAL A 79 -37.39 -34.24 45.66
N GLU A 80 -37.33 -33.59 46.83
CA GLU A 80 -36.40 -33.96 47.90
C GLU A 80 -36.60 -35.43 48.33
N SER A 81 -37.83 -35.92 48.37
CA SER A 81 -38.12 -37.33 48.67
C SER A 81 -37.67 -38.29 47.56
N ILE A 82 -37.88 -37.95 46.28
CA ILE A 82 -37.47 -38.78 45.14
C ILE A 82 -35.93 -38.87 45.07
N LEU A 83 -35.22 -37.74 45.21
CA LEU A 83 -33.75 -37.72 45.22
C LEU A 83 -33.19 -38.58 46.37
N GLN A 84 -33.77 -38.49 47.57
CA GLN A 84 -33.38 -39.34 48.71
C GLN A 84 -33.66 -40.82 48.46
N HIS A 85 -34.82 -41.17 47.86
CA HIS A 85 -35.18 -42.56 47.57
C HIS A 85 -34.19 -43.24 46.60
N HIS A 86 -33.72 -42.50 45.59
CA HIS A 86 -32.71 -42.97 44.62
C HIS A 86 -31.26 -42.80 45.10
N GLY A 87 -31.02 -42.34 46.34
CA GLY A 87 -29.66 -42.17 46.88
C GLY A 87 -28.83 -41.08 46.18
N LEU A 88 -29.49 -40.12 45.53
CA LEU A 88 -28.89 -38.99 44.83
C LEU A 88 -28.51 -37.90 45.85
N ASN A 89 -27.22 -37.59 45.94
CA ASN A 89 -26.74 -36.46 46.73
C ASN A 89 -27.11 -35.14 46.02
N TYR A 90 -27.70 -34.19 46.76
CA TYR A 90 -28.12 -32.89 46.22
C TYR A 90 -27.74 -31.70 47.11
N GLU A 91 -27.58 -30.54 46.47
CA GLU A 91 -27.34 -29.23 47.07
C GLU A 91 -28.52 -28.31 46.71
N ILE A 92 -28.93 -27.41 47.60
CA ILE A 92 -29.93 -26.35 47.30
C ILE A 92 -29.16 -25.06 47.00
N LEU A 93 -29.01 -24.73 45.71
CA LEU A 93 -28.28 -23.54 45.25
C LEU A 93 -29.01 -22.25 45.60
N ILE A 94 -30.35 -22.25 45.47
CA ILE A 94 -31.21 -21.11 45.76
C ILE A 94 -32.39 -21.63 46.57
N ASN A 95 -32.56 -21.14 47.80
CA ASN A 95 -33.61 -21.59 48.73
C ASN A 95 -34.90 -20.72 48.68
N ASN A 96 -34.88 -19.60 47.95
CA ASN A 96 -36.05 -18.78 47.62
C ASN A 96 -35.69 -17.89 46.41
N LEU A 97 -36.29 -18.15 45.25
CA LEU A 97 -35.94 -17.46 44.01
C LEU A 97 -36.37 -15.98 44.00
N GLN A 98 -37.57 -15.65 44.51
CA GLN A 98 -38.00 -14.24 44.62
C GLN A 98 -37.05 -13.41 45.48
N ALA A 99 -36.60 -13.96 46.62
CA ALA A 99 -35.67 -13.27 47.52
C ALA A 99 -34.25 -13.12 46.94
N ALA A 100 -33.93 -13.75 45.81
CA ALA A 100 -32.73 -13.48 45.01
C ALA A 100 -33.00 -12.39 43.96
N LEU A 101 -34.16 -12.44 43.29
CA LEU A 101 -34.59 -11.45 42.29
C LEU A 101 -34.81 -10.05 42.90
N ASP A 102 -35.41 -9.96 44.09
CA ASP A 102 -35.63 -8.68 44.80
C ASP A 102 -34.29 -7.97 45.12
N ARG A 103 -33.21 -8.74 45.34
CA ARG A 103 -31.85 -8.19 45.54
C ARG A 103 -31.18 -7.72 44.25
N GLN A 104 -31.71 -8.07 43.08
CA GLN A 104 -31.24 -7.56 41.79
C GLN A 104 -31.64 -6.07 41.58
N LEU A 105 -32.51 -5.51 42.43
CA LEU A 105 -33.18 -4.21 42.21
C LEU A 105 -33.00 -3.15 43.31
N ASP A 106 -32.44 -3.46 44.48
CA ASP A 106 -32.35 -2.51 45.61
C ASP A 106 -30.95 -1.92 45.85
N ASN A 107 -30.70 -0.69 45.36
CA ASN A 107 -30.59 0.45 46.28
C ASN A 107 -30.62 1.86 45.63
N ARG A 108 -31.56 2.67 46.11
CA ARG A 108 -31.46 4.11 46.46
C ARG A 108 -30.50 5.02 45.67
N ALA A 109 -30.71 5.18 44.36
CA ALA A 109 -30.24 6.37 43.61
C ALA A 109 -31.31 6.87 42.62
N ARG A 110 -32.09 7.89 43.03
CA ARG A 110 -33.11 8.56 42.20
C ARG A 110 -32.47 9.62 41.30
N THR A 111 -32.08 9.24 40.09
CA THR A 111 -31.81 10.16 38.97
C THR A 111 -32.46 9.63 37.70
N ALA A 112 -33.30 10.45 37.06
CA ALA A 112 -33.94 10.12 35.79
C ALA A 112 -33.00 10.52 34.65
N GLY A 113 -32.30 9.54 34.08
CA GLY A 113 -31.34 9.76 33.00
C GLY A 113 -30.73 8.45 32.51
N TYR A 114 -30.21 8.46 31.28
CA TYR A 114 -29.46 7.35 30.71
C TYR A 114 -28.19 7.11 31.55
N ASN A 115 -27.93 5.86 31.95
CA ASN A 115 -26.86 5.52 32.88
C ASN A 115 -26.14 4.22 32.46
N TYR A 116 -24.85 4.34 32.14
CA TYR A 116 -23.99 3.22 31.71
C TYR A 116 -23.72 2.15 32.78
N GLU A 117 -24.15 2.37 34.03
CA GLU A 117 -24.02 1.43 35.15
C GLU A 117 -25.39 0.84 35.56
N LYS A 118 -26.39 0.93 34.67
CA LYS A 118 -27.74 0.36 34.79
C LYS A 118 -28.22 -0.16 33.43
N TYR A 119 -29.32 -0.92 33.43
CA TYR A 119 -30.02 -1.27 32.18
C TYR A 119 -30.80 -0.08 31.61
N ASN A 120 -30.68 0.20 30.30
CA ASN A 120 -31.28 1.35 29.62
C ASN A 120 -32.30 0.96 28.54
N SER A 121 -33.19 1.89 28.19
CA SER A 121 -34.15 1.74 27.08
C SER A 121 -33.58 2.18 25.71
N TRP A 122 -34.25 1.72 24.65
CA TRP A 122 -33.77 1.60 23.27
C TRP A 122 -33.49 2.91 22.49
N GLU A 123 -34.13 4.02 22.82
CA GLU A 123 -34.48 5.09 21.85
C GLU A 123 -33.35 6.04 21.36
N LYS A 124 -32.05 5.70 21.45
CA LYS A 124 -30.98 6.75 21.58
C LYS A 124 -29.67 6.69 20.77
N ILE A 125 -29.46 5.83 19.76
CA ILE A 125 -28.15 5.73 19.03
C ILE A 125 -28.31 5.69 17.49
N GLY A 126 -27.34 6.25 16.73
CA GLY A 126 -27.37 6.45 15.26
C GLY A 126 -26.10 6.03 14.48
N ASN A 127 -26.02 6.38 13.18
CA ASN A 127 -25.23 5.68 12.14
C ASN A 127 -23.80 6.22 11.80
N PRO A 128 -22.90 5.38 11.22
CA PRO A 128 -21.53 5.71 10.79
C PRO A 128 -21.33 5.90 9.25
N GLY A 129 -20.08 6.06 8.80
CA GLY A 129 -19.64 6.28 7.40
C GLY A 129 -18.99 5.07 6.69
N GLU A 130 -18.29 5.28 5.57
CA GLU A 130 -17.91 4.23 4.60
C GLU A 130 -16.48 3.64 4.69
N ASN A 131 -16.37 2.35 4.34
CA ASN A 131 -15.19 1.66 3.77
C ASN A 131 -13.93 1.35 4.63
N LYS A 132 -14.02 1.17 5.96
CA LYS A 132 -12.96 0.43 6.69
C LYS A 132 -13.20 -1.08 6.72
N LYS A 133 -12.18 -1.83 7.18
CA LYS A 133 -12.35 -3.17 7.76
C LYS A 133 -13.24 -3.08 9.00
N ALA A 134 -14.02 -4.12 9.30
CA ALA A 134 -14.95 -4.12 10.42
C ALA A 134 -14.85 -5.36 11.30
N ILE A 135 -15.18 -5.20 12.58
CA ILE A 135 -15.57 -6.27 13.50
C ILE A 135 -17.06 -6.13 13.78
N PHE A 136 -17.80 -7.23 13.71
CA PHE A 136 -19.20 -7.28 14.11
C PHE A 136 -19.30 -7.83 15.54
N ILE A 137 -20.06 -7.16 16.40
CA ILE A 137 -20.32 -7.54 17.79
C ILE A 137 -21.83 -7.47 18.03
N ASP A 138 -22.44 -8.55 18.51
CA ASP A 138 -23.83 -8.56 18.91
C ASP A 138 -24.04 -9.11 20.32
N CYS A 139 -25.12 -8.64 20.92
CA CYS A 139 -25.51 -8.94 22.29
C CYS A 139 -27.02 -9.21 22.37
N GLY A 140 -27.44 -9.97 23.38
CA GLY A 140 -28.86 -10.22 23.66
C GLY A 140 -29.58 -11.02 22.58
N PHE A 141 -28.96 -12.07 22.04
CA PHE A 141 -29.66 -13.11 21.26
C PHE A 141 -30.70 -13.84 22.13
N HIS A 142 -30.29 -14.24 23.33
CA HIS A 142 -31.16 -14.82 24.34
C HIS A 142 -31.64 -13.74 25.31
N ALA A 143 -32.96 -13.60 25.47
CA ALA A 143 -33.55 -12.47 26.17
C ALA A 143 -33.19 -12.37 27.67
N ARG A 144 -32.98 -13.49 28.35
CA ARG A 144 -32.62 -13.58 29.78
C ARG A 144 -31.18 -13.18 30.12
N GLU A 145 -30.31 -13.07 29.13
CA GLU A 145 -28.85 -12.93 29.29
C GLU A 145 -28.41 -11.47 29.45
N TRP A 146 -28.97 -10.79 30.45
CA TRP A 146 -28.93 -9.33 30.58
C TRP A 146 -27.52 -8.71 30.66
N ILE A 147 -26.51 -9.46 31.10
CA ILE A 147 -25.12 -8.98 31.11
C ILE A 147 -24.56 -8.77 29.68
N SER A 148 -25.04 -9.52 28.70
CA SER A 148 -24.60 -9.37 27.29
C SER A 148 -25.00 -8.00 26.73
N PRO A 149 -26.28 -7.56 26.72
CA PRO A 149 -26.65 -6.19 26.35
C PRO A 149 -25.96 -5.09 27.15
N ALA A 150 -25.64 -5.34 28.42
CA ALA A 150 -24.86 -4.40 29.23
C ALA A 150 -23.40 -4.28 28.75
N PHE A 151 -22.77 -5.39 28.33
CA PHE A 151 -21.44 -5.36 27.72
C PHE A 151 -21.41 -4.55 26.41
N CYS A 152 -22.37 -4.73 25.49
CA CYS A 152 -22.40 -3.90 24.28
C CYS A 152 -22.57 -2.40 24.58
N GLN A 153 -23.36 -2.03 25.59
CA GLN A 153 -23.47 -0.64 26.05
C GLN A 153 -22.16 -0.11 26.65
N TRP A 154 -21.48 -0.92 27.48
CA TRP A 154 -20.17 -0.61 28.04
C TRP A 154 -19.09 -0.50 26.96
N PHE A 155 -19.14 -1.32 25.91
CA PHE A 155 -18.21 -1.26 24.80
C PHE A 155 -18.29 0.10 24.09
N VAL A 156 -19.50 0.55 23.73
CA VAL A 156 -19.72 1.86 23.10
C VAL A 156 -19.31 3.01 24.04
N ARG A 157 -19.63 2.90 25.34
CA ARG A 157 -19.18 3.87 26.38
C ARG A 157 -17.66 4.03 26.35
N GLU A 158 -16.92 2.94 26.47
CA GLU A 158 -15.47 2.96 26.61
C GLU A 158 -14.78 3.38 25.31
N ALA A 159 -15.28 2.93 24.16
CA ALA A 159 -14.83 3.40 22.84
C ALA A 159 -14.88 4.94 22.75
N VAL A 160 -16.02 5.55 23.09
CA VAL A 160 -16.19 7.02 23.10
C VAL A 160 -15.36 7.69 24.22
N ARG A 161 -15.25 7.04 25.39
CA ARG A 161 -14.54 7.59 26.56
C ARG A 161 -13.02 7.67 26.35
N THR A 162 -12.42 6.67 25.70
CA THR A 162 -10.95 6.52 25.60
C THR A 162 -10.37 6.78 24.21
N TYR A 163 -11.18 6.94 23.15
CA TYR A 163 -10.70 7.46 21.87
C TYR A 163 -9.98 8.82 22.04
N GLY A 164 -8.81 8.96 21.43
CA GLY A 164 -7.93 10.13 21.57
C GLY A 164 -7.16 10.21 22.90
N LYS A 165 -7.29 9.21 23.79
CA LYS A 165 -6.63 9.18 25.12
C LYS A 165 -5.87 7.88 25.38
N GLU A 166 -6.46 6.76 24.97
CA GLU A 166 -5.88 5.42 25.07
C GLU A 166 -5.32 5.01 23.70
N THR A 167 -4.03 4.71 23.63
CA THR A 167 -3.33 4.36 22.38
C THR A 167 -3.96 3.16 21.67
N ILE A 168 -4.37 2.13 22.43
CA ILE A 168 -4.99 0.91 21.89
C ILE A 168 -6.34 1.23 21.25
N MET A 169 -7.30 1.79 22.02
CA MET A 169 -8.63 2.11 21.48
C MET A 169 -8.58 3.12 20.33
N THR A 170 -7.68 4.10 20.39
CA THR A 170 -7.46 5.06 19.30
C THR A 170 -6.90 4.38 18.05
N ARG A 171 -5.94 3.46 18.20
CA ARG A 171 -5.40 2.65 17.09
C ARG A 171 -6.47 1.75 16.47
N LEU A 172 -7.32 1.12 17.30
CA LEU A 172 -8.41 0.26 16.84
C LEU A 172 -9.43 1.08 16.02
N LEU A 173 -10.02 2.12 16.59
CA LEU A 173 -11.08 2.92 15.93
C LEU A 173 -10.62 3.69 14.69
N ASN A 174 -9.32 4.02 14.60
CA ASN A 174 -8.76 4.61 13.38
C ASN A 174 -8.73 3.61 12.21
N ASN A 175 -8.49 2.33 12.47
CA ASN A 175 -8.23 1.31 11.43
C ASN A 175 -9.37 0.30 11.24
N LEU A 176 -10.27 0.18 12.21
CA LEU A 176 -11.42 -0.73 12.22
C LEU A 176 -12.70 0.05 12.54
N ASP A 177 -13.79 -0.29 11.85
CA ASP A 177 -15.14 0.01 12.30
C ASP A 177 -15.64 -1.13 13.22
N PHE A 178 -16.50 -0.79 14.19
CA PHE A 178 -17.15 -1.77 15.06
C PHE A 178 -18.67 -1.65 14.87
N TYR A 179 -19.27 -2.65 14.23
CA TYR A 179 -20.72 -2.77 14.15
C TYR A 179 -21.21 -3.43 15.44
N VAL A 180 -21.76 -2.63 16.35
CA VAL A 180 -22.26 -3.11 17.65
C VAL A 180 -23.79 -3.16 17.63
N LEU A 181 -24.36 -4.33 17.90
CA LEU A 181 -25.81 -4.57 17.98
C LEU A 181 -26.18 -4.92 19.44
N PRO A 182 -26.61 -3.95 20.28
CA PRO A 182 -26.70 -4.17 21.72
C PRO A 182 -27.83 -5.10 22.19
N VAL A 183 -28.89 -5.24 21.39
CA VAL A 183 -29.99 -6.17 21.64
C VAL A 183 -30.44 -6.73 20.30
N MET A 184 -30.16 -8.00 20.06
CA MET A 184 -30.59 -8.74 18.86
C MET A 184 -32.08 -9.13 18.95
N ASN A 185 -32.48 -9.73 20.08
CA ASN A 185 -33.84 -10.21 20.33
C ASN A 185 -34.63 -9.19 21.17
N ILE A 186 -35.06 -8.11 20.54
CA ILE A 186 -35.72 -6.97 21.22
C ILE A 186 -37.04 -7.39 21.87
N ASP A 187 -37.92 -8.08 21.15
CA ASP A 187 -39.23 -8.49 21.65
C ASP A 187 -39.10 -9.47 22.84
N GLY A 188 -38.16 -10.42 22.76
CA GLY A 188 -37.85 -11.31 23.87
C GLY A 188 -37.29 -10.54 25.07
N TYR A 189 -36.34 -9.62 24.84
CA TYR A 189 -35.74 -8.82 25.91
C TYR A 189 -36.80 -8.00 26.66
N VAL A 190 -37.69 -7.32 25.94
CA VAL A 190 -38.84 -6.61 26.53
C VAL A 190 -39.78 -7.56 27.29
N TYR A 191 -40.02 -8.78 26.76
CA TYR A 191 -40.80 -9.80 27.45
C TYR A 191 -40.13 -10.28 28.76
N SER A 192 -38.79 -10.30 28.81
CA SER A 192 -38.04 -10.63 30.04
C SER A 192 -38.15 -9.55 31.13
N TRP A 193 -38.33 -8.29 30.76
CA TRP A 193 -38.61 -7.18 31.69
C TRP A 193 -40.06 -7.12 32.16
N THR A 194 -41.02 -7.60 31.35
CA THR A 194 -42.45 -7.31 31.54
C THR A 194 -43.33 -8.52 31.86
N LYS A 195 -42.86 -9.75 31.62
CA LYS A 195 -43.68 -10.97 31.74
C LYS A 195 -42.94 -12.22 32.26
N SER A 196 -41.74 -12.53 31.77
CA SER A 196 -40.99 -13.73 32.21
C SER A 196 -39.49 -13.54 32.14
N ARG A 197 -38.86 -13.29 33.29
CA ARG A 197 -37.43 -12.98 33.46
C ARG A 197 -36.46 -14.02 32.85
N MET A 198 -36.91 -15.28 32.75
CA MET A 198 -36.13 -16.42 32.24
C MET A 198 -36.44 -16.81 30.79
N TRP A 199 -37.27 -16.02 30.09
CA TRP A 199 -37.57 -16.21 28.67
C TRP A 199 -36.29 -16.12 27.81
N ARG A 200 -36.10 -17.07 26.88
CA ARG A 200 -34.91 -17.11 25.98
C ARG A 200 -35.21 -16.62 24.56
N LYS A 201 -36.29 -17.14 23.96
CA LYS A 201 -36.61 -17.07 22.52
C LYS A 201 -37.07 -15.70 22.02
N THR A 202 -37.32 -15.59 20.71
CA THR A 202 -38.08 -14.50 20.08
C THR A 202 -39.56 -14.51 20.54
N ARG A 203 -40.41 -13.64 19.98
CA ARG A 203 -41.86 -13.61 20.25
C ARG A 203 -42.72 -13.92 19.01
N SER A 204 -42.16 -14.61 18.02
CA SER A 204 -42.88 -15.03 16.82
C SER A 204 -44.00 -16.04 17.14
N VAL A 205 -45.15 -15.89 16.48
CA VAL A 205 -46.30 -16.81 16.60
C VAL A 205 -46.19 -17.85 15.50
N ASN A 206 -45.64 -19.03 15.84
CA ASN A 206 -45.26 -20.04 14.86
C ASN A 206 -46.35 -21.11 14.62
N ALA A 207 -46.57 -21.42 13.34
CA ALA A 207 -47.13 -22.71 12.92
C ALA A 207 -45.95 -23.70 12.74
N GLY A 208 -46.01 -24.84 13.43
CA GLY A 208 -44.85 -25.74 13.55
C GLY A 208 -44.49 -26.51 12.28
N THR A 209 -43.19 -26.69 12.05
CA THR A 209 -42.59 -27.53 10.99
C THR A 209 -41.31 -28.21 11.49
N THR A 210 -40.77 -29.15 10.71
CA THR A 210 -39.66 -30.05 11.07
C THR A 210 -38.27 -29.47 10.83
N CYS A 211 -37.34 -29.77 11.74
CA CYS A 211 -35.93 -29.37 11.70
C CYS A 211 -35.06 -30.47 12.34
N ILE A 212 -34.37 -31.29 11.53
CA ILE A 212 -33.55 -32.40 12.04
C ILE A 212 -32.11 -31.92 12.19
N ALA A 213 -31.75 -31.48 13.40
CA ALA A 213 -30.45 -30.91 13.71
C ALA A 213 -30.02 -31.23 15.17
N VAL A 214 -28.75 -31.54 15.39
CA VAL A 214 -28.24 -31.93 16.73
C VAL A 214 -28.21 -30.71 17.65
N GLY A 215 -28.71 -30.85 18.88
CA GLY A 215 -28.75 -29.77 19.87
C GLY A 215 -29.85 -28.72 19.65
N ALA A 216 -30.76 -28.94 18.70
CA ALA A 216 -31.92 -28.07 18.47
C ALA A 216 -33.22 -28.88 18.39
N SER A 217 -34.35 -28.26 18.73
CA SER A 217 -35.66 -28.94 18.83
C SER A 217 -36.59 -28.61 17.66
N THR A 218 -37.46 -29.56 17.32
CA THR A 218 -38.60 -29.39 16.41
C THR A 218 -39.88 -28.94 17.11
N ASN A 219 -39.94 -29.01 18.44
CA ASN A 219 -41.10 -28.65 19.22
C ASN A 219 -41.15 -27.12 19.43
N PRO A 220 -42.16 -26.38 18.95
CA PRO A 220 -42.26 -24.92 19.14
C PRO A 220 -42.29 -24.49 20.61
N CYS A 221 -42.68 -25.38 21.53
CA CYS A 221 -42.67 -25.11 22.96
C CYS A 221 -41.25 -25.17 23.58
N SER A 222 -40.31 -25.92 23.00
CA SER A 222 -38.95 -26.06 23.53
C SER A 222 -38.17 -24.74 23.50
N GLU A 223 -37.34 -24.46 24.51
CA GLU A 223 -36.46 -23.28 24.51
C GLU A 223 -35.35 -23.34 23.45
N THR A 224 -35.05 -24.51 22.88
CA THR A 224 -34.10 -24.71 21.77
C THR A 224 -34.79 -24.90 20.41
N TYR A 225 -36.03 -24.44 20.25
CA TYR A 225 -36.76 -24.54 18.98
C TYR A 225 -36.01 -23.85 17.82
N CYS A 226 -35.71 -24.62 16.76
CA CYS A 226 -34.94 -24.19 15.59
C CYS A 226 -35.65 -23.13 14.70
N GLY A 227 -36.96 -22.91 14.90
CA GLY A 227 -37.79 -22.13 13.98
C GLY A 227 -38.38 -23.00 12.86
N SER A 228 -39.17 -22.38 11.99
CA SER A 228 -39.88 -23.11 10.92
C SER A 228 -39.00 -23.47 9.71
N LYS A 229 -37.83 -22.82 9.61
CA LYS A 229 -36.76 -22.99 8.61
C LYS A 229 -35.55 -22.14 9.04
N PRO A 230 -34.35 -22.36 8.47
CA PRO A 230 -33.24 -21.43 8.63
C PRO A 230 -33.66 -20.00 8.28
N GLU A 231 -33.32 -19.05 9.16
CA GLU A 231 -33.65 -17.62 9.02
C GLU A 231 -35.16 -17.35 8.88
N SER A 232 -36.00 -18.08 9.62
CA SER A 232 -37.44 -17.78 9.79
C SER A 232 -37.66 -16.49 10.59
N GLU A 233 -36.87 -16.27 11.63
CA GLU A 233 -36.95 -15.11 12.52
C GLU A 233 -36.45 -13.84 11.83
N LYS A 234 -37.15 -12.72 12.01
CA LYS A 234 -36.88 -11.46 11.30
C LYS A 234 -35.57 -10.82 11.74
N GLU A 235 -35.28 -10.96 13.01
CA GLU A 235 -34.07 -10.55 13.73
C GLU A 235 -32.87 -11.24 13.08
N THR A 236 -32.85 -12.58 13.10
CA THR A 236 -31.83 -13.42 12.45
C THR A 236 -31.68 -13.09 10.97
N LYS A 237 -32.80 -12.93 10.25
CA LYS A 237 -32.78 -12.59 8.82
C LYS A 237 -32.18 -11.20 8.54
N ALA A 238 -32.40 -10.22 9.41
CA ALA A 238 -31.82 -8.88 9.28
C ALA A 238 -30.31 -8.89 9.51
N LEU A 239 -29.84 -9.64 10.53
CA LEU A 239 -28.43 -9.86 10.81
C LEU A 239 -27.71 -10.57 9.66
N THR A 240 -28.23 -11.71 9.19
CA THR A 240 -27.61 -12.47 8.10
C THR A 240 -27.58 -11.64 6.80
N ASP A 241 -28.61 -10.86 6.50
CA ASP A 241 -28.61 -9.95 5.36
C ASP A 241 -27.64 -8.78 5.51
N PHE A 242 -27.43 -8.26 6.73
CA PHE A 242 -26.39 -7.25 6.98
C PHE A 242 -24.99 -7.83 6.77
N ILE A 243 -24.70 -9.00 7.34
CA ILE A 243 -23.39 -9.65 7.20
C ILE A 243 -23.14 -10.05 5.74
N ARG A 244 -24.13 -10.57 5.01
CA ARG A 244 -24.03 -10.83 3.55
C ARG A 244 -23.63 -9.59 2.75
N ARG A 245 -24.26 -8.44 3.04
CA ARG A 245 -23.96 -7.16 2.37
C ARG A 245 -22.54 -6.67 2.66
N ASN A 246 -22.07 -6.87 3.89
CA ASN A 246 -20.78 -6.36 4.39
C ASN A 246 -19.66 -7.42 4.47
N ARG A 247 -19.85 -8.62 3.90
CA ARG A 247 -18.92 -9.76 3.98
C ARG A 247 -17.48 -9.47 3.50
N SER A 248 -17.26 -8.43 2.70
CA SER A 248 -15.90 -8.02 2.29
C SER A 248 -15.16 -7.17 3.33
N THR A 249 -15.88 -6.42 4.16
CA THR A 249 -15.29 -5.54 5.19
C THR A 249 -15.25 -6.20 6.56
N ILE A 250 -16.28 -6.97 6.94
CA ILE A 250 -16.30 -7.71 8.20
C ILE A 250 -15.21 -8.80 8.17
N LYS A 251 -14.18 -8.63 9.01
CA LYS A 251 -13.08 -9.59 9.16
C LYS A 251 -13.27 -10.52 10.38
N ALA A 252 -14.11 -10.14 11.35
CA ALA A 252 -14.44 -10.96 12.51
C ALA A 252 -15.88 -10.76 13.00
N TYR A 253 -16.39 -11.78 13.70
CA TYR A 253 -17.72 -11.85 14.29
C TYR A 253 -17.61 -12.32 15.75
N LEU A 254 -18.14 -11.53 16.68
CA LEU A 254 -18.11 -11.80 18.12
C LEU A 254 -19.54 -11.76 18.67
N THR A 255 -20.13 -12.93 18.95
CA THR A 255 -21.47 -13.01 19.55
C THR A 255 -21.36 -13.19 21.07
N ILE A 256 -22.10 -12.38 21.84
CA ILE A 256 -21.92 -12.26 23.28
C ILE A 256 -23.13 -12.82 24.03
N HIS A 257 -22.86 -13.74 24.95
CA HIS A 257 -23.82 -14.57 25.67
C HIS A 257 -23.49 -14.64 27.18
N SER A 258 -24.34 -15.32 27.95
CA SER A 258 -24.02 -15.71 29.33
C SER A 258 -24.87 -16.91 29.75
N TYR A 259 -24.40 -17.86 30.55
CA TYR A 259 -23.22 -17.82 31.41
C TYR A 259 -22.43 -19.12 31.30
N SER A 260 -21.11 -19.03 31.52
CA SER A 260 -20.25 -20.16 31.94
C SER A 260 -18.79 -19.76 32.13
N GLN A 261 -18.39 -18.55 31.72
CA GLN A 261 -16.98 -18.16 31.53
C GLN A 261 -16.29 -19.06 30.49
N MET A 262 -16.72 -18.95 29.23
CA MET A 262 -16.10 -19.63 28.08
C MET A 262 -15.85 -18.67 26.91
N LEU A 263 -14.80 -18.93 26.13
CA LEU A 263 -14.58 -18.33 24.81
C LEU A 263 -14.51 -19.43 23.75
N LEU A 264 -15.67 -19.69 23.15
CA LEU A 264 -15.88 -20.73 22.16
C LEU A 264 -15.58 -20.21 20.76
N TYR A 265 -15.28 -21.13 19.84
CA TYR A 265 -15.18 -20.85 18.41
C TYR A 265 -15.64 -22.06 17.56
N PRO A 266 -15.90 -21.90 16.26
CA PRO A 266 -16.41 -22.99 15.42
C PRO A 266 -15.52 -24.24 15.32
N TYR A 267 -16.09 -25.44 15.19
CA TYR A 267 -17.52 -25.70 14.97
C TYR A 267 -18.30 -26.12 16.24
N SER A 268 -19.56 -25.70 16.30
CA SER A 268 -20.57 -26.12 17.29
C SER A 268 -21.50 -27.21 16.72
N TYR A 269 -21.87 -27.15 15.43
CA TYR A 269 -22.75 -28.16 14.81
C TYR A 269 -22.06 -29.51 14.54
N THR A 270 -20.73 -29.60 14.66
CA THR A 270 -19.96 -30.81 14.35
C THR A 270 -18.64 -30.88 15.12
N TYR A 271 -18.20 -32.10 15.45
CA TYR A 271 -16.87 -32.36 16.03
C TYR A 271 -15.69 -32.19 15.03
N LYS A 272 -15.96 -31.83 13.77
CA LYS A 272 -14.88 -31.48 12.82
C LYS A 272 -14.25 -30.15 13.24
N LEU A 273 -12.93 -30.10 13.27
CA LEU A 273 -12.20 -28.86 13.53
C LEU A 273 -12.22 -27.95 12.29
N THR A 274 -12.23 -26.65 12.53
CA THR A 274 -12.05 -25.62 11.51
C THR A 274 -10.67 -25.70 10.85
N PRO A 275 -10.53 -25.41 9.54
CA PRO A 275 -9.23 -25.39 8.85
C PRO A 275 -8.16 -24.49 9.49
N ASN A 276 -8.56 -23.48 10.27
CA ASN A 276 -7.66 -22.62 11.04
C ASN A 276 -7.75 -22.83 12.57
N ASN A 277 -8.24 -23.97 13.05
CA ASN A 277 -8.44 -24.27 14.48
C ASN A 277 -7.22 -23.95 15.36
N VAL A 278 -5.99 -24.29 14.92
CA VAL A 278 -4.76 -24.00 15.67
C VAL A 278 -4.59 -22.50 15.93
N LYS A 279 -4.99 -21.67 14.95
CA LYS A 279 -4.96 -20.21 15.01
C LYS A 279 -6.07 -19.67 15.92
N LEU A 280 -7.31 -20.15 15.79
CA LEU A 280 -8.43 -19.76 16.68
C LEU A 280 -8.15 -20.12 18.15
N ASN A 281 -7.64 -21.33 18.40
CA ASN A 281 -7.20 -21.76 19.73
C ASN A 281 -6.13 -20.84 20.34
N SER A 282 -5.16 -20.42 19.52
CA SER A 282 -4.11 -19.48 19.94
C SER A 282 -4.67 -18.10 20.29
N VAL A 283 -5.60 -17.57 19.48
CA VAL A 283 -6.33 -16.32 19.77
C VAL A 283 -7.08 -16.41 21.09
N ALA A 284 -7.91 -17.44 21.27
CA ALA A 284 -8.75 -17.60 22.45
C ALA A 284 -7.90 -17.75 23.72
N LYS A 285 -6.83 -18.56 23.66
CA LYS A 285 -5.85 -18.73 24.73
C LYS A 285 -5.15 -17.42 25.12
N GLY A 286 -4.87 -16.55 24.15
CA GLY A 286 -4.35 -15.20 24.39
C GLY A 286 -5.38 -14.29 25.03
N ALA A 287 -6.57 -14.17 24.43
CA ALA A 287 -7.65 -13.31 24.89
C ALA A 287 -8.09 -13.63 26.33
N ILE A 288 -8.19 -14.92 26.68
CA ILE A 288 -8.52 -15.36 28.04
C ILE A 288 -7.39 -15.11 29.03
N ARG A 289 -6.12 -15.22 28.62
CA ARG A 289 -4.99 -14.85 29.48
C ARG A 289 -5.05 -13.37 29.84
N GLU A 290 -5.24 -12.50 28.85
CA GLU A 290 -5.28 -11.05 29.08
C GLU A 290 -6.52 -10.65 29.91
N LEU A 291 -7.69 -11.26 29.66
CA LEU A 291 -8.90 -11.10 30.48
C LEU A 291 -8.61 -11.39 31.97
N ALA A 292 -7.97 -12.53 32.24
CA ALA A 292 -7.66 -12.97 33.60
C ALA A 292 -6.70 -12.03 34.35
N THR A 293 -5.93 -11.16 33.66
CA THR A 293 -5.00 -10.22 34.33
C THR A 293 -5.69 -9.20 35.24
N LEU A 294 -6.95 -8.84 34.94
CA LEU A 294 -7.64 -7.75 35.64
C LEU A 294 -8.27 -8.19 36.97
N TYR A 295 -8.91 -9.35 36.99
CA TYR A 295 -9.67 -9.85 38.15
C TYR A 295 -9.41 -11.32 38.52
N GLY A 296 -8.49 -12.01 37.83
CA GLY A 296 -8.23 -13.44 38.03
C GLY A 296 -9.35 -14.35 37.50
N THR A 297 -10.24 -13.83 36.64
CA THR A 297 -11.44 -14.56 36.21
C THR A 297 -11.08 -15.62 35.17
N GLU A 298 -11.11 -16.88 35.58
CA GLU A 298 -10.83 -18.03 34.73
C GLU A 298 -11.95 -18.28 33.70
N TYR A 299 -11.60 -18.31 32.42
CA TYR A 299 -12.46 -18.82 31.35
C TYR A 299 -11.88 -20.12 30.76
N THR A 300 -12.73 -21.01 30.25
CA THR A 300 -12.32 -22.07 29.32
C THR A 300 -12.38 -21.58 27.87
N TYR A 301 -11.80 -22.32 26.93
CA TYR A 301 -11.86 -22.00 25.50
C TYR A 301 -11.66 -23.25 24.64
N GLY A 302 -12.17 -23.23 23.41
CA GLY A 302 -12.04 -24.33 22.46
C GLY A 302 -13.17 -24.40 21.43
N PRO A 303 -13.20 -25.46 20.60
CA PRO A 303 -14.27 -25.67 19.60
C PRO A 303 -15.60 -25.95 20.31
N GLY A 304 -16.67 -25.24 19.93
CA GLY A 304 -17.97 -25.29 20.62
C GLY A 304 -18.48 -26.71 20.90
N ALA A 305 -18.48 -27.58 19.87
CA ALA A 305 -18.97 -28.96 19.99
C ALA A 305 -18.20 -29.81 21.01
N ALA A 306 -16.93 -29.47 21.28
CA ALA A 306 -16.03 -30.18 22.19
C ALA A 306 -15.85 -29.49 23.55
N THR A 307 -16.19 -28.21 23.67
CA THR A 307 -15.96 -27.40 24.89
C THR A 307 -17.26 -27.09 25.67
N ILE A 308 -18.41 -27.00 25.00
CA ILE A 308 -19.72 -26.90 25.67
C ILE A 308 -20.59 -28.13 25.36
N TYR A 309 -21.12 -28.24 24.14
CA TYR A 309 -21.85 -29.39 23.60
C TYR A 309 -22.11 -29.17 22.09
N PRO A 310 -22.41 -30.23 21.30
CA PRO A 310 -22.82 -30.07 19.91
C PRO A 310 -24.17 -29.34 19.79
N ALA A 311 -24.19 -28.22 19.09
CA ALA A 311 -25.37 -27.40 18.85
C ALA A 311 -25.39 -26.85 17.42
N ALA A 312 -26.44 -27.16 16.67
CA ALA A 312 -26.60 -26.74 15.29
C ALA A 312 -27.44 -25.46 15.16
N GLY A 313 -27.10 -24.63 14.17
CA GLY A 313 -27.74 -23.33 13.94
C GLY A 313 -27.06 -22.13 14.63
N GLY A 314 -25.89 -22.34 15.23
CA GLY A 314 -25.06 -21.28 15.82
C GLY A 314 -24.75 -20.15 14.82
N SER A 315 -24.80 -18.91 15.31
CA SER A 315 -24.56 -17.72 14.50
C SER A 315 -23.06 -17.53 14.17
N ASP A 316 -22.20 -18.01 15.07
CA ASP A 316 -20.75 -18.12 14.95
C ASP A 316 -20.31 -19.12 13.87
N ASP A 317 -20.87 -20.32 13.86
CA ASP A 317 -20.68 -21.34 12.83
C ASP A 317 -21.11 -20.80 11.46
N TRP A 318 -22.29 -20.19 11.38
CA TRP A 318 -22.81 -19.59 10.14
C TRP A 318 -21.89 -18.48 9.63
N ALA A 319 -21.40 -17.60 10.51
CA ALA A 319 -20.47 -16.53 10.15
C ALA A 319 -19.13 -17.08 9.61
N TYR A 320 -18.61 -18.15 10.23
CA TYR A 320 -17.39 -18.82 9.77
C TYR A 320 -17.57 -19.50 8.42
N ASP A 321 -18.70 -20.15 8.16
CA ASP A 321 -19.05 -20.70 6.83
C ASP A 321 -19.31 -19.59 5.79
N GLN A 322 -19.70 -18.39 6.23
CA GLN A 322 -19.61 -17.17 5.42
C GLN A 322 -18.17 -16.64 5.27
N GLY A 323 -17.14 -17.43 5.60
CA GLY A 323 -15.73 -17.13 5.38
C GLY A 323 -15.15 -16.05 6.30
N ILE A 324 -15.85 -15.71 7.39
CA ILE A 324 -15.32 -14.82 8.43
C ILE A 324 -14.36 -15.65 9.29
N GLN A 325 -13.06 -15.56 8.99
CA GLN A 325 -12.03 -16.47 9.55
C GLN A 325 -11.86 -16.38 11.07
N TYR A 326 -12.38 -15.33 11.70
CA TYR A 326 -12.35 -15.09 13.13
C TYR A 326 -13.78 -15.00 13.66
N SER A 327 -14.32 -16.10 14.15
CA SER A 327 -15.67 -16.20 14.69
C SER A 327 -15.59 -16.74 16.11
N PHE A 328 -16.18 -16.04 17.07
CA PHE A 328 -16.09 -16.38 18.50
C PHE A 328 -17.41 -16.13 19.23
N THR A 329 -17.71 -17.01 20.18
CA THR A 329 -18.86 -16.92 21.09
C THR A 329 -18.34 -16.75 22.53
N PHE A 330 -18.72 -15.66 23.19
CA PHE A 330 -18.36 -15.38 24.59
C PHE A 330 -19.50 -15.80 25.52
N GLU A 331 -19.28 -16.79 26.37
CA GLU A 331 -20.13 -17.05 27.55
C GLU A 331 -19.57 -16.29 28.74
N LEU A 332 -20.20 -15.17 29.11
CA LEU A 332 -19.72 -14.28 30.18
C LEU A 332 -19.91 -14.87 31.59
N ARG A 333 -19.62 -14.05 32.62
CA ARG A 333 -19.80 -14.42 34.03
C ARG A 333 -21.24 -14.85 34.34
N ASP A 334 -21.48 -15.74 35.31
CA ASP A 334 -20.50 -16.46 36.14
C ASP A 334 -20.41 -17.96 35.79
N LYS A 335 -19.84 -18.79 36.68
CA LYS A 335 -19.81 -20.25 36.53
C LYS A 335 -21.09 -20.97 37.05
N GLY A 336 -22.19 -20.24 37.26
CA GLY A 336 -23.49 -20.76 37.70
C GLY A 336 -23.83 -20.55 39.18
N ARG A 337 -23.38 -19.44 39.80
CA ARG A 337 -23.82 -19.03 41.15
C ARG A 337 -24.98 -18.04 41.08
N TYR A 338 -24.92 -17.11 40.13
CA TYR A 338 -26.02 -16.21 39.78
C TYR A 338 -26.58 -16.52 38.38
N GLY A 339 -25.74 -17.08 37.48
CA GLY A 339 -26.12 -17.38 36.11
C GLY A 339 -26.73 -16.18 35.39
N PHE A 340 -27.92 -16.35 34.82
CA PHE A 340 -28.67 -15.28 34.14
C PHE A 340 -29.04 -14.09 35.05
N ALA A 341 -29.03 -14.26 36.38
CA ALA A 341 -29.38 -13.25 37.38
C ALA A 341 -28.14 -12.54 38.00
N LEU A 342 -27.06 -12.41 37.22
CA LEU A 342 -25.83 -11.74 37.63
C LEU A 342 -26.10 -10.32 38.21
N PRO A 343 -25.64 -9.99 39.44
CA PRO A 343 -25.94 -8.70 40.08
C PRO A 343 -25.40 -7.48 39.32
N GLU A 344 -26.07 -6.32 39.41
CA GLU A 344 -25.62 -5.09 38.75
C GLU A 344 -24.18 -4.68 39.14
N SER A 345 -23.77 -4.96 40.38
CA SER A 345 -22.39 -4.73 40.87
C SER A 345 -21.31 -5.57 40.17
N GLN A 346 -21.69 -6.63 39.44
CA GLN A 346 -20.80 -7.44 38.61
C GLN A 346 -20.78 -6.99 37.14
N ILE A 347 -21.67 -6.08 36.70
CA ILE A 347 -21.68 -5.58 35.32
C ILE A 347 -20.33 -4.95 34.99
N LYS A 348 -19.92 -3.93 35.75
CA LYS A 348 -18.64 -3.23 35.53
C LYS A 348 -17.43 -4.21 35.49
N PRO A 349 -17.18 -5.05 36.53
CA PRO A 349 -16.08 -6.02 36.48
C PRO A 349 -16.09 -6.95 35.27
N THR A 350 -17.26 -7.49 34.90
CA THR A 350 -17.41 -8.37 33.73
C THR A 350 -17.15 -7.63 32.43
N CYS A 351 -17.61 -6.39 32.31
CA CYS A 351 -17.43 -5.61 31.09
C CYS A 351 -16.00 -5.07 30.93
N GLU A 352 -15.31 -4.74 32.03
CA GLU A 352 -13.91 -4.28 32.01
C GLU A 352 -12.93 -5.41 31.62
N GLU A 353 -13.12 -6.63 32.09
CA GLU A 353 -12.28 -7.78 31.68
C GLU A 353 -12.61 -8.27 30.26
N THR A 354 -13.90 -8.32 29.88
CA THR A 354 -14.31 -8.72 28.52
C THR A 354 -13.83 -7.71 27.48
N MET A 355 -13.78 -6.42 27.84
CA MET A 355 -13.15 -5.38 27.01
C MET A 355 -11.67 -5.67 26.72
N ILE A 356 -10.92 -6.26 27.67
CA ILE A 356 -9.52 -6.65 27.44
C ILE A 356 -9.44 -7.80 26.42
N ALA A 357 -10.26 -8.84 26.56
CA ALA A 357 -10.33 -9.93 25.57
C ALA A 357 -10.72 -9.42 24.17
N VAL A 358 -11.74 -8.57 24.07
CA VAL A 358 -12.20 -8.01 22.79
C VAL A 358 -11.16 -7.06 22.18
N LYS A 359 -10.45 -6.25 22.99
CA LYS A 359 -9.28 -5.47 22.53
C LYS A 359 -8.18 -6.40 22.00
N TYR A 360 -7.80 -7.44 22.73
CA TYR A 360 -6.78 -8.40 22.31
C TYR A 360 -7.15 -9.08 20.97
N ILE A 361 -8.40 -9.54 20.83
CA ILE A 361 -8.90 -10.14 19.58
C ILE A 361 -8.86 -9.10 18.45
N ALA A 362 -9.32 -7.86 18.68
CA ALA A 362 -9.30 -6.80 17.68
C ALA A 362 -7.88 -6.38 17.26
N GLU A 363 -6.95 -6.33 18.20
CA GLU A 363 -5.53 -6.09 17.92
C GLU A 363 -4.90 -7.29 17.20
N TYR A 364 -5.29 -8.52 17.51
CA TYR A 364 -4.88 -9.69 16.75
C TYR A 364 -5.40 -9.63 15.31
N ILE A 365 -6.67 -9.27 15.08
CA ILE A 365 -7.25 -9.10 13.74
C ILE A 365 -6.56 -7.97 12.96
N LEU A 366 -6.09 -6.92 13.65
CA LEU A 366 -5.35 -5.80 13.06
C LEU A 366 -3.90 -6.16 12.70
N ASN A 367 -3.23 -7.02 13.48
CA ASN A 367 -1.78 -7.27 13.39
C ASN A 367 -1.40 -8.69 12.90
N TYR A 368 -2.30 -9.67 12.92
CA TYR A 368 -1.97 -11.09 12.71
C TYR A 368 -2.18 -11.55 11.28
N HIS A 369 -1.17 -11.25 10.48
CA HIS A 369 -0.98 -11.74 9.13
C HIS A 369 0.51 -12.03 8.93
N ASP A 370 0.84 -12.92 8.00
CA ASP A 370 2.23 -13.32 7.79
C ASP A 370 3.11 -12.11 7.46
N LYS A 371 4.35 -12.13 7.93
CA LYS A 371 5.32 -11.05 7.70
C LYS A 371 6.40 -11.52 6.74
N VAL A 372 6.84 -10.63 5.86
CA VAL A 372 8.07 -10.84 5.09
C VAL A 372 9.18 -10.03 5.73
N PHE A 373 10.23 -10.72 6.15
CA PHE A 373 11.43 -10.14 6.72
C PHE A 373 12.50 -10.06 5.65
N ARG A 374 13.16 -8.91 5.59
CA ARG A 374 14.48 -8.75 5.00
C ARG A 374 15.52 -8.80 6.10
N VAL A 375 16.59 -9.55 5.88
CA VAL A 375 17.70 -9.73 6.80
C VAL A 375 19.01 -9.57 6.03
N LYS A 376 20.04 -9.00 6.65
CA LYS A 376 21.40 -9.03 6.10
C LYS A 376 22.25 -9.96 6.97
N LEU A 377 22.68 -11.07 6.40
CA LEU A 377 23.38 -12.13 7.15
C LEU A 377 24.89 -11.90 7.11
N GLU A 378 25.50 -11.88 8.31
CA GLU A 378 26.95 -11.68 8.50
C GLU A 378 27.70 -12.99 8.77
N ASN A 379 26.97 -14.07 9.12
CA ASN A 379 27.47 -15.44 9.27
C ASN A 379 26.49 -16.45 8.65
N GLU A 380 26.99 -17.62 8.26
CA GLU A 380 26.17 -18.75 7.82
C GLU A 380 25.40 -19.37 9.00
N ASN A 381 24.07 -19.33 8.95
CA ASN A 381 23.18 -19.98 9.91
C ASN A 381 22.02 -20.62 9.15
N GLN A 382 21.79 -21.92 9.35
CA GLN A 382 20.69 -22.64 8.71
C GLN A 382 19.35 -22.29 9.39
N LEU A 383 18.50 -21.55 8.68
CA LEU A 383 17.11 -21.32 9.04
C LEU A 383 16.21 -21.91 7.94
N ASN A 384 15.30 -22.80 8.30
CA ASN A 384 14.36 -23.42 7.36
C ASN A 384 13.09 -22.56 7.26
N LEU A 385 12.96 -21.76 6.19
CA LEU A 385 11.97 -20.69 6.01
C LEU A 385 11.51 -20.57 4.54
N ASP A 386 10.38 -19.91 4.26
CA ASP A 386 9.92 -19.63 2.88
C ASP A 386 10.75 -18.49 2.27
N PHE A 387 11.90 -18.85 1.69
CA PHE A 387 12.81 -17.90 1.05
C PHE A 387 12.23 -17.31 -0.25
N TRP A 388 12.20 -15.98 -0.29
CA TRP A 388 11.74 -15.19 -1.43
C TRP A 388 12.92 -14.71 -2.28
N HIS A 389 14.03 -14.30 -1.65
CA HIS A 389 15.29 -13.95 -2.29
C HIS A 389 16.47 -14.25 -1.33
N PRO A 390 17.53 -14.97 -1.75
CA PRO A 390 17.59 -15.83 -2.92
C PRO A 390 16.57 -16.98 -2.80
N HIS A 391 16.42 -17.80 -3.83
CA HIS A 391 15.32 -18.78 -3.92
C HIS A 391 15.55 -20.11 -3.15
N SER A 392 16.65 -20.24 -2.41
CA SER A 392 16.92 -21.32 -1.45
C SER A 392 17.99 -20.87 -0.45
N VAL A 393 18.01 -21.49 0.74
CA VAL A 393 18.98 -21.21 1.82
C VAL A 393 20.44 -21.41 1.36
N GLN A 394 20.70 -22.39 0.49
CA GLN A 394 22.05 -22.70 -0.01
C GLN A 394 22.67 -21.61 -0.89
N TYR A 395 21.88 -20.61 -1.32
CA TYR A 395 22.33 -19.49 -2.14
C TYR A 395 22.47 -18.19 -1.34
N VAL A 396 22.26 -18.25 -0.02
CA VAL A 396 22.52 -17.14 0.91
C VAL A 396 24.02 -16.84 0.90
N LEU A 397 24.38 -15.63 0.49
CA LEU A 397 25.76 -15.15 0.51
C LEU A 397 25.93 -14.09 1.60
N ILE A 398 27.00 -14.20 2.37
CA ILE A 398 27.35 -13.26 3.44
C ILE A 398 27.36 -11.82 2.89
N GLY A 399 26.72 -10.90 3.61
CA GLY A 399 26.61 -9.49 3.25
C GLY A 399 25.58 -9.15 2.17
N LYS A 400 24.82 -10.12 1.63
CA LYS A 400 23.65 -9.86 0.78
C LYS A 400 22.37 -9.69 1.60
N GLU A 401 21.37 -9.05 0.99
CA GLU A 401 20.02 -9.00 1.54
C GLU A 401 19.29 -10.32 1.25
N VAL A 402 18.55 -10.81 2.25
CA VAL A 402 17.81 -12.07 2.20
C VAL A 402 16.38 -11.80 2.63
N ASP A 403 15.42 -12.09 1.76
CA ASP A 403 13.99 -11.97 2.00
C ASP A 403 13.37 -13.35 2.25
N PHE A 404 12.60 -13.47 3.33
CA PHE A 404 11.80 -14.66 3.61
C PHE A 404 10.46 -14.31 4.26
N ARG A 405 9.44 -15.13 3.98
CA ARG A 405 8.16 -15.09 4.70
C ARG A 405 8.28 -15.91 5.98
N VAL A 406 7.80 -15.33 7.07
CA VAL A 406 7.57 -16.03 8.35
C VAL A 406 6.07 -16.09 8.57
N SER A 407 5.57 -17.26 8.96
CA SER A 407 4.17 -17.40 9.35
C SER A 407 3.87 -16.56 10.59
N SER A 408 2.62 -16.13 10.70
CA SER A 408 2.20 -15.18 11.74
C SER A 408 2.33 -15.73 13.18
N ASP A 409 2.36 -17.05 13.36
CA ASP A 409 2.67 -17.74 14.63
C ASP A 409 4.17 -17.77 14.95
N GLN A 410 5.03 -18.04 13.96
CA GLN A 410 6.49 -18.13 14.14
C GLN A 410 7.16 -16.75 14.20
N THR A 411 6.47 -15.70 13.77
CA THR A 411 6.96 -14.31 13.71
C THR A 411 7.68 -13.85 14.99
N ASN A 412 7.10 -14.09 16.17
CA ASN A 412 7.69 -13.67 17.45
C ASN A 412 8.91 -14.52 17.85
N PHE A 413 9.03 -15.74 17.35
CA PHE A 413 10.17 -16.62 17.57
C PHE A 413 11.34 -16.23 16.66
N VAL A 414 11.08 -15.99 15.37
CA VAL A 414 12.10 -15.53 14.42
C VAL A 414 12.62 -14.13 14.77
N GLN A 415 11.77 -13.19 15.17
CA GLN A 415 12.23 -11.88 15.67
C GLN A 415 13.20 -12.02 16.86
N LYS A 416 12.88 -12.87 17.84
CA LYS A 416 13.78 -13.14 18.97
C LYS A 416 15.10 -13.78 18.55
N ILE A 417 15.10 -14.70 17.58
CA ILE A 417 16.34 -15.29 17.07
C ILE A 417 17.21 -14.23 16.39
N LEU A 418 16.63 -13.37 15.55
CA LEU A 418 17.35 -12.27 14.89
C LEU A 418 17.95 -11.31 15.92
N GLU A 419 17.15 -10.92 16.94
CA GLU A 419 17.58 -10.01 18.02
C GLU A 419 18.67 -10.61 18.91
N GLN A 420 18.53 -11.88 19.31
CA GLN A 420 19.53 -12.60 20.12
C GLN A 420 20.87 -12.76 19.41
N ASN A 421 20.85 -12.94 18.08
CA ASN A 421 22.04 -13.05 17.25
C ASN A 421 22.50 -11.68 16.68
N GLN A 422 21.92 -10.57 17.15
CA GLN A 422 22.23 -9.18 16.74
C GLN A 422 22.06 -8.89 15.24
N ILE A 423 21.30 -9.71 14.51
CA ILE A 423 21.19 -9.66 13.06
C ILE A 423 20.25 -8.51 12.65
N GLN A 424 20.76 -7.58 11.85
CA GLN A 424 19.99 -6.46 11.31
C GLN A 424 18.86 -6.94 10.39
N TYR A 425 17.63 -6.55 10.71
CA TYR A 425 16.43 -6.91 9.94
C TYR A 425 15.48 -5.74 9.70
N ARG A 426 14.67 -5.86 8.65
CA ARG A 426 13.57 -4.96 8.30
C ARG A 426 12.34 -5.81 7.96
N ILE A 427 11.18 -5.44 8.47
CA ILE A 427 9.91 -6.04 8.00
C ILE A 427 9.49 -5.30 6.72
N LEU A 428 9.40 -6.03 5.60
CA LEU A 428 8.91 -5.50 4.31
C LEU A 428 7.38 -5.39 4.34
N PHE A 429 6.71 -6.52 4.61
CA PHE A 429 5.26 -6.56 4.81
C PHE A 429 4.98 -6.90 6.26
N HIS A 430 4.32 -5.97 6.96
CA HIS A 430 3.77 -6.19 8.29
C HIS A 430 2.49 -7.02 8.24
N ASN A 431 1.89 -7.12 7.06
CA ASN A 431 0.69 -7.89 6.76
C ASN A 431 0.71 -8.30 5.28
N LEU A 432 1.11 -9.54 5.00
CA LEU A 432 1.17 -10.10 3.65
C LEU A 432 -0.21 -10.14 2.97
N GLN A 433 -1.29 -10.38 3.73
CA GLN A 433 -2.63 -10.56 3.20
C GLN A 433 -3.23 -9.23 2.71
N ASP A 434 -2.92 -8.11 3.36
CA ASP A 434 -3.40 -6.79 2.93
C ASP A 434 -2.75 -6.37 1.60
N GLU A 435 -1.47 -6.68 1.38
CA GLU A 435 -0.84 -6.43 0.08
C GLU A 435 -1.43 -7.35 -1.02
N ILE A 436 -1.79 -8.60 -0.68
CA ILE A 436 -2.56 -9.49 -1.58
C ILE A 436 -3.96 -8.94 -1.87
N GLU A 437 -4.69 -8.44 -0.86
CA GLU A 437 -6.02 -7.85 -1.05
C GLU A 437 -5.97 -6.57 -1.90
N LYS A 438 -4.94 -5.71 -1.74
CA LYS A 438 -4.72 -4.53 -2.59
C LYS A 438 -4.49 -4.87 -4.06
N GLN A 439 -3.87 -6.01 -4.39
CA GLN A 439 -3.76 -6.47 -5.79
C GLN A 439 -5.11 -6.89 -6.40
N LEU A 440 -6.17 -6.99 -5.60
CA LEU A 440 -7.47 -7.54 -5.98
C LEU A 440 -8.65 -6.55 -5.83
N ASP A 441 -8.38 -5.36 -5.27
CA ASP A 441 -9.35 -4.39 -4.76
C ASP A 441 -10.07 -3.55 -5.85
N GLY A 442 -9.79 -3.82 -7.13
CA GLY A 442 -10.34 -3.10 -8.27
C GLY A 442 -11.86 -3.18 -8.51
N GLY A 443 -12.63 -3.69 -7.54
CA GLY A 443 -14.09 -3.76 -7.52
C GLY A 443 -14.69 -4.91 -8.33
N LYS A 444 -15.57 -5.72 -7.72
CA LYS A 444 -16.28 -6.84 -8.38
C LYS A 444 -16.97 -6.44 -9.70
N ARG A 445 -17.46 -5.19 -9.80
CA ARG A 445 -18.15 -4.65 -10.99
C ARG A 445 -17.22 -4.46 -12.21
N PHE A 446 -15.92 -4.24 -12.00
CA PHE A 446 -14.95 -4.01 -13.09
C PHE A 446 -14.22 -5.26 -13.56
N ARG A 447 -14.20 -6.36 -12.77
CA ARG A 447 -13.50 -7.61 -13.11
C ARG A 447 -13.92 -8.25 -14.45
N LYS A 448 -15.04 -7.85 -15.05
CA LYS A 448 -15.49 -8.34 -16.38
C LYS A 448 -14.73 -7.75 -17.59
N LYS A 449 -13.90 -6.71 -17.43
CA LYS A 449 -13.22 -6.03 -18.54
C LYS A 449 -11.70 -6.15 -18.44
N TYR A 450 -11.04 -6.32 -19.59
CA TYR A 450 -9.59 -6.40 -19.74
C TYR A 450 -8.94 -5.01 -19.66
N PHE A 451 -7.82 -4.89 -18.93
CA PHE A 451 -7.04 -3.65 -18.80
C PHE A 451 -5.54 -3.96 -18.72
N TYR A 452 -4.70 -3.11 -19.33
CA TYR A 452 -3.23 -3.24 -19.31
C TYR A 452 -2.57 -2.70 -18.03
N THR A 453 -3.32 -1.97 -17.19
CA THR A 453 -2.86 -1.40 -15.91
C THR A 453 -3.40 -2.21 -14.72
N ARG A 454 -3.65 -3.50 -14.93
CA ARG A 454 -4.24 -4.45 -13.99
C ARG A 454 -3.70 -5.84 -14.26
N TYR A 455 -3.73 -6.71 -13.25
CA TYR A 455 -3.50 -8.13 -13.46
C TYR A 455 -4.74 -8.80 -14.08
N ASN A 456 -4.53 -9.81 -14.93
CA ASN A 456 -5.60 -10.43 -15.71
C ASN A 456 -5.58 -11.96 -15.55
N GLU A 457 -6.70 -12.54 -15.11
CA GLU A 457 -6.97 -13.98 -15.15
C GLU A 457 -6.66 -14.59 -16.53
N TRP A 458 -6.17 -15.84 -16.59
CA TRP A 458 -5.68 -16.48 -17.82
C TRP A 458 -6.71 -16.43 -18.96
N GLU A 459 -7.99 -16.66 -18.68
CA GLU A 459 -9.08 -16.63 -19.66
C GLU A 459 -9.15 -15.27 -20.38
N LYS A 460 -8.83 -14.18 -19.68
CA LYS A 460 -8.81 -12.81 -20.22
C LYS A 460 -7.59 -12.59 -21.11
N ILE A 461 -6.44 -13.19 -20.75
CA ILE A 461 -5.21 -13.21 -21.55
C ILE A 461 -5.40 -14.06 -22.82
N ALA A 462 -5.95 -15.27 -22.69
CA ALA A 462 -6.28 -16.16 -23.81
C ALA A 462 -7.34 -15.55 -24.75
N ALA A 463 -8.32 -14.81 -24.22
CA ALA A 463 -9.23 -14.02 -25.05
C ALA A 463 -8.55 -12.78 -25.67
N TRP A 464 -7.58 -12.17 -24.98
CA TRP A 464 -6.79 -11.03 -25.48
C TRP A 464 -5.88 -11.41 -26.65
N THR A 465 -5.16 -12.53 -26.59
CA THR A 465 -4.31 -12.99 -27.72
C THR A 465 -5.13 -13.19 -29.00
N LYS A 466 -6.35 -13.74 -28.88
CA LYS A 466 -7.30 -13.86 -30.00
C LYS A 466 -7.76 -12.50 -30.54
N ARG A 467 -7.97 -11.50 -29.67
CA ARG A 467 -8.33 -10.12 -30.07
C ARG A 467 -7.17 -9.39 -30.76
N MET A 468 -5.94 -9.50 -30.25
CA MET A 468 -4.78 -8.84 -30.84
C MET A 468 -4.47 -9.37 -32.24
N ALA A 469 -4.41 -10.70 -32.41
CA ALA A 469 -4.24 -11.32 -33.72
C ALA A 469 -5.35 -10.95 -34.72
N LYS A 470 -6.62 -10.93 -34.29
CA LYS A 470 -7.74 -10.51 -35.17
C LYS A 470 -7.67 -9.04 -35.56
N LYS A 471 -7.40 -8.14 -34.61
CA LYS A 471 -7.42 -6.68 -34.86
C LYS A 471 -6.20 -6.19 -35.63
N HIS A 472 -5.04 -6.83 -35.44
CA HIS A 472 -3.75 -6.38 -35.97
C HIS A 472 -3.08 -7.42 -36.87
N ALA A 473 -3.87 -8.17 -37.65
CA ALA A 473 -3.44 -9.33 -38.45
C ALA A 473 -2.25 -9.10 -39.42
N LYS A 474 -1.98 -7.85 -39.83
CA LYS A 474 -0.79 -7.48 -40.62
C LYS A 474 0.54 -7.59 -39.85
N LEU A 475 0.46 -7.55 -38.51
CA LEU A 475 1.60 -7.56 -37.58
C LEU A 475 1.55 -8.70 -36.56
N VAL A 476 0.37 -9.25 -36.27
CA VAL A 476 0.17 -10.22 -35.18
C VAL A 476 -0.54 -11.47 -35.68
N SER A 477 0.07 -12.64 -35.48
CA SER A 477 -0.61 -13.94 -35.62
C SER A 477 -0.50 -14.74 -34.32
N ARG A 478 -1.53 -15.54 -34.03
CA ARG A 478 -1.60 -16.41 -32.84
C ARG A 478 -1.32 -17.86 -33.23
N ILE A 479 -0.49 -18.53 -32.46
CA ILE A 479 -0.10 -19.93 -32.61
C ILE A 479 -0.48 -20.66 -31.31
N GLU A 480 -1.01 -21.88 -31.41
CA GLU A 480 -1.16 -22.80 -30.28
C GLU A 480 0.05 -23.76 -30.34
N ILE A 481 0.84 -23.83 -29.27
CA ILE A 481 2.12 -24.59 -29.27
C ILE A 481 2.06 -25.91 -28.49
N GLY A 482 0.94 -26.19 -27.82
CA GLY A 482 0.77 -27.34 -26.95
C GLY A 482 -0.28 -27.07 -25.86
N LYS A 483 -0.37 -27.98 -24.90
CA LYS A 483 -1.21 -27.87 -23.70
C LYS A 483 -0.40 -28.06 -22.43
N THR A 484 -0.93 -27.58 -21.31
CA THR A 484 -0.43 -27.86 -19.97
C THR A 484 -1.02 -29.15 -19.38
N TYR A 485 -0.62 -29.50 -18.15
CA TYR A 485 -1.04 -30.74 -17.48
C TYR A 485 -2.54 -30.77 -17.19
N GLU A 486 -3.13 -29.64 -16.79
CA GLU A 486 -4.59 -29.48 -16.66
C GLU A 486 -5.26 -29.12 -18.03
N GLU A 487 -4.69 -29.62 -19.14
CA GLU A 487 -5.21 -29.56 -20.52
C GLU A 487 -5.44 -28.15 -21.11
N ARG A 488 -4.83 -27.10 -20.56
CA ARG A 488 -5.04 -25.71 -21.03
C ARG A 488 -4.11 -25.37 -22.20
N PRO A 489 -4.62 -24.82 -23.32
CA PRO A 489 -3.82 -24.54 -24.51
C PRO A 489 -2.90 -23.33 -24.33
N MET A 490 -1.64 -23.49 -24.77
CA MET A 490 -0.57 -22.48 -24.69
C MET A 490 -0.53 -21.61 -25.95
N TYR A 491 -0.66 -20.30 -25.78
CA TYR A 491 -0.80 -19.33 -26.88
C TYR A 491 0.38 -18.39 -27.04
N VAL A 492 1.12 -18.57 -28.13
CA VAL A 492 2.17 -17.65 -28.57
C VAL A 492 1.59 -16.62 -29.54
N LEU A 493 2.02 -15.36 -29.39
CA LEU A 493 1.82 -14.30 -30.38
C LEU A 493 3.11 -14.07 -31.16
N LYS A 494 3.09 -14.35 -32.46
CA LYS A 494 4.11 -13.85 -33.38
C LYS A 494 3.79 -12.39 -33.69
N VAL A 495 4.71 -11.49 -33.38
CA VAL A 495 4.61 -10.04 -33.60
C VAL A 495 5.73 -9.57 -34.52
N GLY A 496 5.37 -8.99 -35.66
CA GLY A 496 6.27 -8.54 -36.70
C GLY A 496 5.57 -8.47 -38.06
N LYS A 497 5.99 -7.54 -38.91
CA LYS A 497 5.46 -7.40 -40.29
C LYS A 497 5.66 -8.68 -41.08
N GLN A 498 4.61 -9.13 -41.78
CA GLN A 498 4.66 -10.39 -42.55
C GLN A 498 5.77 -10.36 -43.62
N SER A 499 6.75 -11.24 -43.47
CA SER A 499 7.80 -11.56 -44.44
C SER A 499 8.32 -12.98 -44.17
N TYR A 500 8.86 -13.64 -45.21
CA TYR A 500 9.27 -15.05 -45.18
C TYR A 500 10.70 -15.28 -44.65
N GLN A 501 11.55 -14.25 -44.61
CA GLN A 501 12.90 -14.34 -44.05
C GLN A 501 13.15 -13.21 -43.06
N LYS A 502 13.15 -13.55 -41.77
CA LYS A 502 13.44 -12.65 -40.65
C LYS A 502 14.10 -13.42 -39.52
N LYS A 503 14.98 -12.76 -38.77
CA LYS A 503 15.46 -13.28 -37.49
C LYS A 503 14.29 -13.30 -36.48
N ALA A 504 14.39 -14.15 -35.48
CA ALA A 504 13.38 -14.29 -34.44
C ALA A 504 13.96 -14.04 -33.04
N ILE A 505 13.13 -13.51 -32.15
CA ILE A 505 13.37 -13.45 -30.70
C ILE A 505 12.20 -14.18 -30.05
N PHE A 506 12.48 -15.16 -29.19
CA PHE A 506 11.47 -15.77 -28.33
C PHE A 506 11.45 -15.02 -26.99
N MET A 507 10.27 -14.87 -26.40
CA MET A 507 10.06 -14.18 -25.12
C MET A 507 8.89 -14.84 -24.39
N ASP A 508 9.16 -15.56 -23.32
CA ASP A 508 8.13 -16.05 -22.41
C ASP A 508 8.01 -15.19 -21.14
N CYS A 509 6.87 -15.35 -20.48
CA CYS A 509 6.56 -14.71 -19.22
C CYS A 509 5.80 -15.66 -18.29
N GLY A 510 5.96 -15.48 -16.98
CA GLY A 510 5.25 -16.27 -15.96
C GLY A 510 5.62 -17.76 -15.96
N ILE A 511 6.93 -18.06 -16.00
CA ILE A 511 7.44 -19.43 -15.79
C ILE A 511 7.26 -19.89 -14.32
N HIS A 512 7.42 -18.98 -13.37
CA HIS A 512 6.93 -19.15 -12.00
C HIS A 512 5.57 -18.47 -11.85
N ALA A 513 4.57 -19.17 -11.29
CA ALA A 513 3.19 -18.70 -11.31
C ALA A 513 2.91 -17.44 -10.46
N ARG A 514 3.64 -17.26 -9.35
CA ARG A 514 3.50 -16.12 -8.42
C ARG A 514 3.95 -14.76 -8.98
N GLU A 515 4.68 -14.73 -10.08
CA GLU A 515 5.33 -13.54 -10.65
C GLU A 515 4.40 -12.76 -11.61
N TRP A 516 3.27 -12.28 -11.09
CA TRP A 516 2.18 -11.67 -11.88
C TRP A 516 2.58 -10.48 -12.77
N ILE A 517 3.65 -9.76 -12.43
CA ILE A 517 4.20 -8.68 -13.26
C ILE A 517 4.81 -9.17 -14.58
N SER A 518 5.32 -10.40 -14.63
CA SER A 518 5.89 -10.98 -15.86
C SER A 518 4.81 -11.17 -16.94
N PRO A 519 3.68 -11.87 -16.70
CA PRO A 519 2.56 -11.88 -17.65
C PRO A 519 2.01 -10.50 -18.02
N ALA A 520 2.02 -9.54 -17.09
CA ALA A 520 1.59 -8.16 -17.39
C ALA A 520 2.56 -7.46 -18.37
N PHE A 521 3.88 -7.67 -18.22
CA PHE A 521 4.90 -7.14 -19.11
C PHE A 521 4.79 -7.69 -20.53
N CYS A 522 4.70 -9.02 -20.73
CA CYS A 522 4.51 -9.57 -22.09
C CYS A 522 3.26 -9.01 -22.79
N GLN A 523 2.18 -8.74 -22.05
CA GLN A 523 0.98 -8.10 -22.59
C GLN A 523 1.19 -6.62 -22.94
N TRP A 524 1.96 -5.89 -22.12
CA TRP A 524 2.33 -4.51 -22.38
C TRP A 524 3.28 -4.38 -23.58
N PHE A 525 4.31 -5.21 -23.67
CA PHE A 525 5.24 -5.24 -24.80
C PHE A 525 4.50 -5.42 -26.14
N VAL A 526 3.64 -6.44 -26.25
CA VAL A 526 2.83 -6.68 -27.46
C VAL A 526 1.89 -5.51 -27.78
N LYS A 527 1.36 -4.83 -26.75
CA LYS A 527 0.52 -3.63 -26.92
C LYS A 527 1.33 -2.47 -27.48
N GLU A 528 2.45 -2.10 -26.86
CA GLU A 528 3.28 -0.98 -27.31
C GLU A 528 3.82 -1.25 -28.71
N ALA A 529 4.41 -2.43 -28.95
CA ALA A 529 4.94 -2.85 -30.24
C ALA A 529 3.92 -2.71 -31.39
N VAL A 530 2.65 -3.01 -31.12
CA VAL A 530 1.56 -2.92 -32.10
C VAL A 530 0.96 -1.51 -32.23
N MET A 531 1.08 -0.67 -31.20
CA MET A 531 0.51 0.68 -31.17
C MET A 531 1.50 1.75 -31.67
N THR A 532 2.81 1.54 -31.51
CA THR A 532 3.84 2.47 -31.96
C THR A 532 4.44 2.12 -33.33
N TYR A 533 4.17 0.92 -33.87
CA TYR A 533 4.55 0.57 -35.24
C TYR A 533 3.98 1.56 -36.27
N GLY A 534 4.86 2.12 -37.11
CA GLY A 534 4.54 3.18 -38.07
C GLY A 534 4.57 4.60 -37.50
N ILE A 535 4.90 4.75 -36.20
CA ILE A 535 4.99 6.03 -35.49
C ILE A 535 6.38 6.17 -34.86
N ASP A 536 6.75 5.23 -34.00
CA ASP A 536 8.08 5.12 -33.42
C ASP A 536 9.04 4.44 -34.39
N LYS A 537 10.20 5.05 -34.64
CA LYS A 537 11.13 4.60 -35.69
C LYS A 537 11.81 3.28 -35.32
N ASP A 538 12.18 3.11 -34.06
CA ASP A 538 12.98 1.97 -33.62
C ASP A 538 12.11 0.71 -33.49
N MET A 539 10.91 0.82 -32.93
CA MET A 539 9.92 -0.26 -32.93
C MET A 539 9.47 -0.62 -34.36
N THR A 540 9.33 0.36 -35.25
CA THR A 540 9.06 0.09 -36.67
C THR A 540 10.21 -0.69 -37.29
N LEU A 541 11.46 -0.26 -37.10
CA LEU A 541 12.65 -0.94 -37.62
C LEU A 541 12.78 -2.37 -37.07
N LEU A 542 12.55 -2.56 -35.78
CA LEU A 542 12.54 -3.87 -35.12
C LEU A 542 11.49 -4.79 -35.73
N LEU A 543 10.22 -4.38 -35.80
CA LEU A 543 9.15 -5.21 -36.36
C LEU A 543 9.21 -5.35 -37.88
N ASP A 544 9.94 -4.48 -38.59
CA ASP A 544 10.24 -4.62 -40.02
C ASP A 544 11.31 -5.69 -40.31
N ASN A 545 12.21 -5.98 -39.36
CA ASN A 545 13.35 -6.90 -39.58
C ASN A 545 13.32 -8.18 -38.73
N ILE A 546 12.62 -8.16 -37.59
CA ILE A 546 12.56 -9.25 -36.59
C ILE A 546 11.11 -9.71 -36.40
N ASN A 547 10.93 -10.98 -36.04
CA ASN A 547 9.69 -11.51 -35.47
C ASN A 547 9.89 -11.79 -33.97
N PHE A 548 9.07 -11.19 -33.10
CA PHE A 548 8.98 -11.59 -31.70
C PHE A 548 7.96 -12.72 -31.54
N TYR A 549 8.30 -13.77 -30.82
CA TYR A 549 7.42 -14.87 -30.46
C TYR A 549 7.16 -14.81 -28.96
N VAL A 550 6.05 -14.18 -28.59
CA VAL A 550 5.72 -13.83 -27.20
C VAL A 550 4.75 -14.85 -26.60
N LEU A 551 5.16 -15.55 -25.54
CA LEU A 551 4.33 -16.47 -24.74
C LEU A 551 3.92 -15.77 -23.43
N PRO A 552 2.69 -15.22 -23.31
CA PRO A 552 2.37 -14.32 -22.20
C PRO A 552 2.21 -14.99 -20.83
N VAL A 553 1.98 -16.32 -20.80
CA VAL A 553 1.95 -17.15 -19.60
C VAL A 553 2.48 -18.52 -19.97
N PHE A 554 3.63 -18.92 -19.42
CA PHE A 554 4.19 -20.26 -19.58
C PHE A 554 3.49 -21.23 -18.60
N ASN A 555 3.56 -20.95 -17.29
CA ASN A 555 2.96 -21.78 -16.25
C ASN A 555 1.47 -21.46 -16.06
N ILE A 556 0.63 -21.84 -17.03
CA ILE A 556 -0.80 -21.52 -17.00
C ILE A 556 -1.49 -22.13 -15.79
N ASP A 557 -1.21 -23.40 -15.46
CA ASP A 557 -1.95 -24.11 -14.40
C ASP A 557 -1.63 -23.56 -13.01
N GLY A 558 -0.35 -23.30 -12.74
CA GLY A 558 0.05 -22.60 -11.52
C GLY A 558 -0.53 -21.19 -11.49
N TYR A 559 -0.53 -20.46 -12.61
CA TYR A 559 -1.09 -19.11 -12.67
C TYR A 559 -2.59 -19.11 -12.33
N VAL A 560 -3.39 -20.02 -12.90
CA VAL A 560 -4.81 -20.20 -12.53
C VAL A 560 -4.97 -20.54 -11.05
N TRP A 561 -4.10 -21.37 -10.48
CA TRP A 561 -4.09 -21.67 -9.04
C TRP A 561 -3.84 -20.42 -8.18
N THR A 562 -2.96 -19.49 -8.61
CA THR A 562 -2.72 -18.22 -7.91
C THR A 562 -3.92 -17.25 -7.91
N TRP A 563 -4.82 -17.36 -8.89
CA TRP A 563 -6.07 -16.59 -8.92
C TRP A 563 -7.21 -17.20 -8.10
N THR A 564 -7.12 -18.50 -7.75
CA THR A 564 -8.28 -19.27 -7.28
C THR A 564 -8.09 -19.99 -5.94
N LYS A 565 -6.85 -20.20 -5.49
CA LYS A 565 -6.53 -21.03 -4.31
C LYS A 565 -5.39 -20.46 -3.46
N ASP A 566 -4.19 -20.33 -4.02
CA ASP A 566 -2.99 -19.84 -3.31
C ASP A 566 -2.19 -18.88 -4.18
N ARG A 567 -2.26 -17.59 -3.84
CA ARG A 567 -1.59 -16.49 -4.54
C ARG A 567 -0.06 -16.64 -4.60
N MET A 568 0.55 -17.37 -3.68
CA MET A 568 2.01 -17.51 -3.58
C MET A 568 2.56 -18.75 -4.31
N TRP A 569 1.69 -19.56 -4.93
CA TRP A 569 2.07 -20.79 -5.63
C TRP A 569 3.10 -20.54 -6.74
N ARG A 570 4.18 -21.34 -6.75
CA ARG A 570 5.34 -21.19 -7.65
C ARG A 570 5.30 -22.16 -8.83
N LYS A 571 5.16 -23.46 -8.52
CA LYS A 571 5.30 -24.62 -9.43
C LYS A 571 4.14 -24.72 -10.43
N ASN A 572 4.17 -25.69 -11.35
CA ASN A 572 3.00 -26.06 -12.15
C ASN A 572 1.96 -26.81 -11.28
N ARG A 573 1.08 -27.64 -11.88
CA ARG A 573 0.10 -28.48 -11.18
C ARG A 573 0.18 -29.98 -11.50
N SER A 574 1.29 -30.48 -12.05
CA SER A 574 1.44 -31.92 -12.35
C SER A 574 1.44 -32.77 -11.08
N ASN A 575 0.77 -33.93 -11.13
CA ASN A 575 0.85 -34.91 -10.04
C ASN A 575 2.17 -35.69 -10.12
N ASN A 576 2.79 -35.98 -8.98
CA ASN A 576 4.06 -36.70 -8.89
C ASN A 576 3.80 -38.10 -8.32
N SER A 577 4.04 -39.16 -9.11
CA SER A 577 3.57 -40.53 -8.82
C SER A 577 4.01 -41.11 -7.47
N ASN A 578 5.10 -40.60 -6.90
CA ASN A 578 5.76 -41.11 -5.70
C ASN A 578 5.79 -40.07 -4.54
N SER A 579 5.03 -38.97 -4.61
CA SER A 579 5.05 -37.93 -3.57
C SER A 579 3.77 -37.08 -3.55
N ASP A 580 3.29 -36.73 -2.35
CA ASP A 580 2.17 -35.81 -2.15
C ASP A 580 2.49 -34.36 -2.58
N CYS A 581 3.76 -34.02 -2.84
CA CYS A 581 4.17 -32.70 -3.31
C CYS A 581 3.71 -32.44 -4.75
N ILE A 582 2.57 -31.76 -4.92
CA ILE A 582 2.04 -31.38 -6.23
C ILE A 582 2.96 -30.38 -6.96
N GLY A 583 3.18 -30.66 -8.23
CA GLY A 583 3.81 -29.79 -9.21
C GLY A 583 5.34 -29.84 -9.26
N THR A 584 5.87 -29.37 -10.37
CA THR A 584 7.30 -29.23 -10.70
C THR A 584 7.60 -27.76 -10.98
N ASP A 585 8.81 -27.28 -10.63
CA ASP A 585 9.27 -25.97 -11.08
C ASP A 585 9.67 -26.05 -12.56
N LEU A 586 8.98 -25.32 -13.43
CA LEU A 586 9.25 -25.36 -14.87
C LEU A 586 10.64 -24.81 -15.21
N ASN A 587 11.17 -23.89 -14.40
CA ASN A 587 12.54 -23.37 -14.57
C ASN A 587 13.61 -24.27 -13.89
N ARG A 588 13.25 -25.54 -13.67
CA ARG A 588 14.14 -26.68 -13.33
C ARG A 588 13.95 -27.87 -14.28
N ASN A 589 13.05 -27.74 -15.26
CA ASN A 589 12.58 -28.84 -16.09
C ASN A 589 13.14 -28.74 -17.53
N PHE A 590 14.43 -28.36 -17.65
CA PHE A 590 15.16 -28.24 -18.92
C PHE A 590 16.43 -29.09 -18.89
N LYS A 591 16.85 -29.61 -20.05
CA LYS A 591 17.88 -30.66 -20.13
C LYS A 591 19.31 -30.20 -19.77
N ALA A 592 19.59 -28.90 -19.76
CA ALA A 592 20.91 -28.36 -19.42
C ALA A 592 21.32 -28.77 -17.99
N SER A 593 22.43 -29.47 -17.85
CA SER A 593 22.93 -30.05 -16.59
C SER A 593 21.93 -30.90 -15.79
N TRP A 594 20.89 -31.45 -16.42
CA TRP A 594 19.88 -32.26 -15.73
C TRP A 594 20.53 -33.49 -15.08
N GLY A 595 20.64 -33.47 -13.75
CA GLY A 595 21.21 -34.56 -12.95
C GLY A 595 22.73 -34.72 -13.06
N SER A 596 23.48 -33.67 -13.38
CA SER A 596 24.96 -33.75 -13.44
C SER A 596 25.60 -33.83 -12.04
N ASP A 597 26.48 -34.81 -11.84
CA ASP A 597 27.00 -35.25 -10.54
C ASP A 597 27.77 -34.15 -9.77
N ASN A 598 27.28 -33.80 -8.56
CA ASN A 598 28.04 -33.18 -7.46
C ASN A 598 27.21 -32.97 -6.16
N TYR A 599 25.88 -33.14 -6.18
CA TYR A 599 25.02 -33.09 -4.99
C TYR A 599 24.01 -34.25 -5.02
N GLU A 600 24.29 -35.32 -4.26
CA GLU A 600 23.53 -36.58 -4.29
C GLU A 600 22.12 -36.50 -3.64
N GLU A 601 21.78 -35.41 -2.95
CA GLU A 601 20.52 -35.26 -2.20
C GLU A 601 19.33 -34.73 -3.04
N LEU A 602 19.57 -34.28 -4.28
CA LEU A 602 18.60 -33.51 -5.07
C LEU A 602 17.56 -34.33 -5.85
N HIS A 603 16.79 -35.15 -5.12
CA HIS A 603 15.67 -35.92 -5.66
C HIS A 603 14.31 -35.66 -4.96
N ASP A 604 14.23 -34.68 -4.05
CA ASP A 604 12.95 -34.25 -3.46
C ASP A 604 12.14 -33.36 -4.43
N PRO A 605 10.93 -33.76 -4.89
CA PRO A 605 10.07 -32.90 -5.70
C PRO A 605 9.52 -31.67 -4.95
N CYS A 606 9.77 -31.51 -3.65
CA CYS A 606 9.46 -30.32 -2.88
C CYS A 606 10.53 -29.21 -2.96
N GLU A 607 11.78 -29.52 -3.34
CA GLU A 607 12.89 -28.54 -3.39
C GLU A 607 12.95 -27.67 -4.68
N LEU A 608 13.87 -26.70 -4.72
CA LEU A 608 13.89 -25.56 -5.68
C LEU A 608 15.22 -25.38 -6.46
N VAL A 609 16.06 -26.41 -6.52
CA VAL A 609 17.49 -26.29 -6.89
C VAL A 609 17.78 -26.57 -8.37
N TYR A 610 18.63 -25.72 -8.95
CA TYR A 610 19.36 -25.76 -10.25
C TYR A 610 18.84 -26.60 -11.45
N CYS A 611 18.57 -25.92 -12.59
CA CYS A 611 18.58 -26.40 -14.01
C CYS A 611 17.85 -25.37 -14.91
N GLY A 612 18.54 -24.34 -15.43
CA GLY A 612 17.90 -23.14 -15.99
C GLY A 612 17.43 -23.21 -17.46
N SER A 613 16.35 -22.49 -17.77
CA SER A 613 15.86 -22.30 -19.14
C SER A 613 16.85 -21.51 -20.03
N ILE A 614 17.58 -20.57 -19.44
CA ILE A 614 18.56 -19.70 -20.11
C ILE A 614 19.74 -20.53 -20.63
N ASP A 615 20.24 -21.45 -19.81
CA ASP A 615 21.38 -22.33 -20.11
C ASP A 615 21.01 -23.34 -21.20
N TRP A 616 19.82 -23.94 -21.11
CA TRP A 616 19.30 -24.83 -22.15
C TRP A 616 19.14 -24.12 -23.50
N ALA A 617 18.63 -22.89 -23.53
CA ALA A 617 18.56 -22.13 -24.78
C ALA A 617 19.96 -21.90 -25.39
N TYR A 618 20.99 -21.69 -24.58
CA TYR A 618 22.38 -21.56 -25.05
C TYR A 618 22.94 -22.90 -25.58
N ASP A 619 22.69 -24.01 -24.89
CA ASP A 619 23.10 -25.36 -25.30
C ASP A 619 22.48 -25.79 -26.64
N GLU A 620 21.20 -25.45 -26.89
CA GLU A 620 20.52 -25.63 -28.18
C GLU A 620 21.00 -24.61 -29.26
N GLY A 621 22.03 -23.82 -28.97
CA GLY A 621 22.73 -22.94 -29.91
C GLY A 621 22.23 -21.49 -29.96
N ILE A 622 21.30 -21.07 -29.09
CA ILE A 622 20.81 -19.69 -29.03
C ILE A 622 21.83 -18.82 -28.27
N LYS A 623 22.85 -18.34 -29.00
CA LYS A 623 23.99 -17.54 -28.52
C LYS A 623 23.65 -16.24 -27.77
N TYR A 624 22.37 -15.86 -27.71
CA TYR A 624 21.87 -14.62 -27.12
C TYR A 624 20.65 -14.94 -26.25
N SER A 625 20.91 -15.50 -25.07
CA SER A 625 19.92 -15.90 -24.07
C SER A 625 20.05 -14.98 -22.84
N PHE A 626 18.94 -14.43 -22.34
CA PHE A 626 18.94 -13.42 -21.29
C PHE A 626 17.71 -13.55 -20.38
N GLY A 627 17.92 -13.44 -19.06
CA GLY A 627 16.85 -13.23 -18.07
C GLY A 627 16.69 -11.74 -17.73
N PHE A 628 15.46 -11.31 -17.45
CA PHE A 628 15.16 -9.96 -16.98
C PHE A 628 14.36 -10.02 -15.68
N GLU A 629 14.95 -9.60 -14.58
CA GLU A 629 14.22 -9.34 -13.34
C GLU A 629 13.46 -8.01 -13.48
N LEU A 630 12.13 -8.08 -13.40
CA LEU A 630 11.24 -6.92 -13.59
C LEU A 630 11.14 -6.12 -12.29
N ARG A 631 11.06 -4.79 -12.42
CA ARG A 631 11.18 -3.82 -11.31
C ARG A 631 10.49 -4.27 -10.01
N ASP A 632 11.31 -4.66 -9.05
CA ASP A 632 11.11 -4.29 -7.66
C ASP A 632 12.45 -3.86 -7.08
N ARG A 633 12.50 -2.74 -6.35
CA ARG A 633 13.69 -2.31 -5.59
C ARG A 633 13.72 -2.97 -4.21
N GLY A 634 13.29 -4.23 -4.15
CA GLY A 634 13.05 -4.96 -2.92
C GLY A 634 12.01 -4.32 -1.99
N GLN A 635 11.00 -3.63 -2.54
CA GLN A 635 9.92 -2.99 -1.78
C GLN A 635 8.61 -3.81 -1.80
N TYR A 636 8.36 -4.57 -2.85
CA TYR A 636 7.08 -5.23 -3.12
C TYR A 636 7.16 -6.75 -3.32
N GLY A 637 8.35 -7.31 -3.58
CA GLY A 637 8.55 -8.72 -3.88
C GLY A 637 7.60 -9.21 -4.98
N PHE A 638 6.97 -10.37 -4.76
CA PHE A 638 5.97 -10.92 -5.69
C PHE A 638 4.62 -10.16 -5.71
N LEU A 639 4.44 -9.09 -4.91
CA LEU A 639 3.18 -8.39 -4.67
C LEU A 639 3.11 -6.95 -5.20
N LEU A 640 3.85 -6.62 -6.27
CA LEU A 640 3.84 -5.31 -6.93
C LEU A 640 2.41 -4.76 -7.20
N PRO A 641 2.04 -3.53 -6.76
CA PRO A 641 0.69 -2.99 -6.92
C PRO A 641 0.26 -2.70 -8.37
N GLU A 642 -1.06 -2.67 -8.64
CA GLU A 642 -1.60 -2.35 -9.99
C GLU A 642 -1.10 -1.01 -10.55
N SER A 643 -0.93 -0.01 -9.67
CA SER A 643 -0.41 1.31 -10.03
C SER A 643 1.02 1.29 -10.57
N GLN A 644 1.84 0.32 -10.14
CA GLN A 644 3.22 0.16 -10.55
C GLN A 644 3.38 -0.64 -11.86
N ILE A 645 2.33 -1.32 -12.35
CA ILE A 645 2.40 -2.07 -13.62
C ILE A 645 2.80 -1.16 -14.80
N LYS A 646 2.19 0.02 -14.92
CA LYS A 646 2.51 0.96 -16.02
C LYS A 646 3.93 1.53 -15.92
N PRO A 647 4.38 2.05 -14.75
CA PRO A 647 5.78 2.43 -14.53
C PRO A 647 6.76 1.30 -14.84
N THR A 648 6.62 0.12 -14.21
CA THR A 648 7.48 -1.05 -14.47
C THR A 648 7.56 -1.39 -15.95
N CYS A 649 6.42 -1.55 -16.63
CA CYS A 649 6.42 -1.95 -18.04
C CYS A 649 6.88 -0.85 -19.01
N LYS A 650 6.94 0.42 -18.58
CA LYS A 650 7.63 1.48 -19.33
C LYS A 650 9.13 1.43 -19.09
N GLU A 651 9.56 1.35 -17.84
CA GLU A 651 10.95 1.46 -17.42
C GLU A 651 11.78 0.22 -17.77
N THR A 652 11.19 -0.98 -17.79
CA THR A 652 11.83 -2.17 -18.39
C THR A 652 12.16 -1.96 -19.88
N MET A 653 11.49 -1.03 -20.56
CA MET A 653 11.84 -0.60 -21.93
C MET A 653 12.69 0.69 -21.96
N LEU A 654 12.94 1.35 -20.82
CA LEU A 654 13.48 2.72 -20.70
C LEU A 654 14.33 2.94 -19.42
N ALA A 655 15.25 2.01 -19.09
CA ALA A 655 16.09 2.08 -17.89
C ALA A 655 17.37 2.94 -18.06
N ILE A 656 17.22 4.25 -18.28
CA ILE A 656 18.38 5.18 -18.38
C ILE A 656 19.04 5.36 -17.00
N LYS A 657 20.37 5.19 -16.92
CA LYS A 657 21.18 5.42 -15.71
C LYS A 657 22.07 6.66 -15.83
N VAL A 658 22.33 7.30 -14.70
CA VAL A 658 23.29 8.42 -14.55
C VAL A 658 24.39 8.03 -13.58
N PHE A 659 25.63 8.25 -13.99
CA PHE A 659 26.87 7.89 -13.30
C PHE A 659 27.60 9.16 -12.85
N ARG A 660 28.04 9.19 -11.59
CA ARG A 660 29.08 10.09 -11.08
C ARG A 660 30.41 9.36 -11.02
N VAL A 661 31.45 9.93 -11.64
CA VAL A 661 32.83 9.44 -11.62
C VAL A 661 33.75 10.55 -11.13
N LYS A 662 34.88 10.23 -10.49
CA LYS A 662 35.88 11.22 -10.07
C LYS A 662 37.29 10.75 -10.45
N PRO A 663 37.76 11.00 -11.68
CA PRO A 663 38.99 10.39 -12.18
C PRO A 663 40.22 10.86 -11.41
N GLN A 664 41.00 9.91 -10.90
CA GLN A 664 42.10 10.14 -9.95
C GLN A 664 43.45 10.43 -10.65
N ASN A 665 43.58 10.09 -11.93
CA ASN A 665 44.82 10.24 -12.71
C ASN A 665 44.55 10.35 -14.23
N GLU A 666 45.58 10.69 -15.00
CA GLU A 666 45.48 10.95 -16.44
C GLU A 666 45.02 9.74 -17.29
N LYS A 667 45.26 8.49 -16.83
CA LYS A 667 44.76 7.30 -17.51
C LYS A 667 43.23 7.23 -17.41
N GLU A 668 42.69 7.55 -16.24
CA GLU A 668 41.24 7.60 -16.01
C GLU A 668 40.61 8.79 -16.74
N VAL A 669 41.24 9.97 -16.75
CA VAL A 669 40.80 11.13 -17.56
C VAL A 669 40.77 10.78 -19.05
N SER A 670 41.80 10.09 -19.57
CA SER A 670 41.87 9.64 -20.97
C SER A 670 40.78 8.61 -21.31
N MET A 671 40.49 7.68 -20.40
CA MET A 671 39.38 6.72 -20.55
C MET A 671 38.00 7.41 -20.52
N MET A 672 37.80 8.40 -19.65
CA MET A 672 36.58 9.20 -19.63
C MET A 672 36.44 10.05 -20.91
N LYS A 673 37.55 10.50 -21.50
CA LYS A 673 37.58 11.22 -22.79
C LYS A 673 37.31 10.31 -24.00
N SER A 674 37.60 9.02 -23.93
CA SER A 674 37.26 8.06 -24.98
C SER A 674 35.86 7.45 -24.85
N LEU A 675 35.19 7.57 -23.70
CA LEU A 675 33.87 6.98 -23.46
C LEU A 675 32.83 7.24 -24.58
N PRO A 676 32.71 8.46 -25.17
CA PRO A 676 31.75 8.76 -26.23
C PRO A 676 32.03 8.11 -27.58
N SER A 677 33.26 7.63 -27.84
CA SER A 677 33.58 6.86 -29.05
C SER A 677 33.34 5.35 -28.88
N LEU A 678 33.02 4.90 -27.65
CA LEU A 678 32.77 3.51 -27.29
C LEU A 678 31.27 3.23 -27.04
N ILE A 679 30.55 4.20 -26.48
CA ILE A 679 29.11 4.15 -26.18
C ILE A 679 28.50 5.55 -26.34
N GLN A 680 27.18 5.64 -26.50
CA GLN A 680 26.49 6.93 -26.54
C GLN A 680 26.37 7.49 -25.12
N VAL A 681 26.91 8.70 -24.92
CA VAL A 681 26.99 9.42 -23.65
C VAL A 681 26.47 10.85 -23.84
N ASP A 682 25.71 11.36 -22.88
CA ASP A 682 25.41 12.79 -22.73
C ASP A 682 25.86 13.21 -21.32
N PHE A 683 26.77 14.19 -21.27
CA PHE A 683 27.36 14.66 -20.02
C PHE A 683 26.49 15.75 -19.40
N TRP A 684 26.33 15.64 -18.09
CA TRP A 684 25.59 16.60 -17.28
C TRP A 684 26.54 17.63 -16.65
N TYR A 685 27.70 17.18 -16.16
CA TYR A 685 28.76 18.03 -15.63
C TYR A 685 30.11 17.29 -15.68
N PRO A 686 31.22 17.90 -16.14
CA PRO A 686 31.22 19.06 -17.02
C PRO A 686 30.48 18.73 -18.32
N ASP A 687 30.12 19.74 -19.11
CA ASP A 687 29.20 19.62 -20.23
C ASP A 687 29.78 18.96 -21.51
N SER A 688 31.07 18.58 -21.49
CA SER A 688 31.71 17.76 -22.51
C SER A 688 32.81 16.87 -21.93
N ALA A 689 33.02 15.71 -22.54
CA ALA A 689 34.16 14.84 -22.26
C ALA A 689 35.50 15.59 -22.30
N LEU A 690 35.65 16.53 -23.24
CA LEU A 690 36.87 17.33 -23.42
C LEU A 690 37.27 18.10 -22.16
N HIS A 691 36.30 18.53 -21.37
CA HIS A 691 36.46 19.43 -20.22
C HIS A 691 36.84 18.66 -18.94
N ILE A 692 36.76 17.31 -18.95
CA ILE A 692 37.10 16.46 -17.81
C ILE A 692 38.57 16.62 -17.43
N VAL A 693 38.84 16.89 -16.15
CA VAL A 693 40.19 16.94 -15.56
C VAL A 693 40.28 16.08 -14.31
N LYS A 694 41.52 15.79 -13.89
CA LYS A 694 41.81 15.02 -12.68
C LYS A 694 41.19 15.66 -11.43
N GLN A 695 40.56 14.84 -10.57
CA GLN A 695 39.78 15.23 -9.37
C GLN A 695 38.47 16.01 -9.59
N MET A 696 38.08 16.31 -10.83
CA MET A 696 36.74 16.83 -11.14
C MET A 696 35.67 15.75 -10.90
N GLU A 697 34.45 16.12 -10.48
CA GLU A 697 33.31 15.19 -10.50
C GLU A 697 32.68 15.20 -11.89
N VAL A 698 32.38 14.02 -12.43
CA VAL A 698 31.89 13.82 -13.79
C VAL A 698 30.55 13.09 -13.73
N ASP A 699 29.47 13.82 -13.95
CA ASP A 699 28.10 13.33 -14.07
C ASP A 699 27.75 13.11 -15.56
N PHE A 700 27.31 11.91 -15.92
CA PHE A 700 26.90 11.58 -17.29
C PHE A 700 25.83 10.49 -17.34
N HIS A 701 25.02 10.48 -18.39
CA HIS A 701 24.02 9.44 -18.62
C HIS A 701 24.24 8.67 -19.91
N VAL A 702 23.71 7.45 -19.95
CA VAL A 702 23.84 6.50 -21.06
C VAL A 702 22.52 5.74 -21.24
N SER A 703 22.25 5.30 -22.46
CA SER A 703 20.99 4.59 -22.75
C SER A 703 20.83 3.31 -21.93
N ALA A 704 19.58 2.83 -21.81
CA ALA A 704 19.27 1.59 -21.11
C ALA A 704 20.06 0.37 -21.63
N ALA A 705 20.20 0.28 -22.96
CA ALA A 705 20.98 -0.77 -23.62
C ALA A 705 22.49 -0.69 -23.33
N GLN A 706 23.00 0.51 -23.00
CA GLN A 706 24.44 0.76 -22.77
C GLN A 706 24.82 0.84 -21.29
N SER A 707 23.86 0.94 -20.36
CA SER A 707 24.13 1.07 -18.91
C SER A 707 25.00 -0.07 -18.36
N ASN A 708 24.70 -1.32 -18.72
CA ASN A 708 25.53 -2.49 -18.35
C ASN A 708 26.93 -2.47 -19.02
N THR A 709 27.07 -1.82 -20.17
CA THR A 709 28.35 -1.66 -20.87
C THR A 709 29.20 -0.55 -20.23
N ALA A 710 28.58 0.57 -19.84
CA ALA A 710 29.24 1.64 -19.08
C ALA A 710 29.77 1.12 -17.74
N GLU A 711 28.94 0.42 -16.95
CA GLU A 711 29.38 -0.23 -15.71
C GLU A 711 30.57 -1.17 -15.95
N ARG A 712 30.54 -1.97 -17.03
CA ARG A 712 31.63 -2.88 -17.37
C ARG A 712 32.92 -2.13 -17.74
N LEU A 713 32.84 -1.07 -18.55
CA LEU A 713 33.99 -0.27 -18.97
C LEU A 713 34.66 0.43 -17.78
N LEU A 714 33.87 0.98 -16.85
CA LEU A 714 34.37 1.58 -15.61
C LEU A 714 35.06 0.53 -14.73
N LYS A 715 34.39 -0.60 -14.46
CA LYS A 715 34.93 -1.73 -13.68
C LYS A 715 36.23 -2.29 -14.28
N GLN A 716 36.29 -2.50 -15.59
CA GLN A 716 37.47 -3.03 -16.29
C GLN A 716 38.68 -2.07 -16.24
N ASN A 717 38.45 -0.77 -16.14
CA ASN A 717 39.54 0.22 -16.03
C ASN A 717 39.88 0.58 -14.57
N GLY A 718 39.20 -0.02 -13.59
CA GLY A 718 39.41 0.25 -12.16
C GLY A 718 38.84 1.60 -11.69
N ILE A 719 37.97 2.22 -12.48
CA ILE A 719 37.45 3.58 -12.22
C ILE A 719 36.33 3.51 -11.16
N PRO A 720 36.49 4.16 -9.99
CA PRO A 720 35.43 4.22 -8.98
C PRO A 720 34.28 5.12 -9.46
N TYR A 721 33.04 4.67 -9.24
CA TYR A 721 31.84 5.39 -9.65
C TYR A 721 30.71 5.22 -8.64
N GLN A 722 29.78 6.17 -8.66
CA GLN A 722 28.49 6.13 -7.99
C GLN A 722 27.38 6.18 -9.06
N ILE A 723 26.29 5.46 -8.85
CA ILE A 723 25.06 5.69 -9.63
C ILE A 723 24.25 6.75 -8.88
N ILE A 724 23.95 7.86 -9.53
CA ILE A 724 23.13 8.95 -8.96
C ILE A 724 21.66 8.60 -9.15
N PHE A 725 21.30 8.29 -10.40
CA PHE A 725 19.96 7.90 -10.82
C PHE A 725 20.04 6.51 -11.43
N ASP A 726 19.58 5.50 -10.69
CA ASP A 726 19.53 4.11 -11.16
C ASP A 726 18.32 3.84 -12.08
N ASN A 727 17.35 4.75 -12.09
CA ASN A 727 16.22 4.75 -13.01
C ASN A 727 15.73 6.19 -13.21
N LEU A 728 16.34 6.89 -14.17
CA LEU A 728 16.14 8.31 -14.42
C LEU A 728 14.67 8.68 -14.69
N GLN A 729 13.87 7.77 -15.25
CA GLN A 729 12.44 7.98 -15.52
C GLN A 729 11.61 8.14 -14.22
N GLU A 730 11.97 7.42 -13.15
CA GLU A 730 11.26 7.54 -11.87
C GLU A 730 11.50 8.92 -11.23
N ASP A 731 12.70 9.48 -11.39
CA ASP A 731 13.06 10.79 -10.86
C ASP A 731 12.57 11.96 -11.75
N ILE A 732 12.37 11.74 -13.06
CA ILE A 732 11.57 12.65 -13.91
C ILE A 732 10.12 12.71 -13.40
N GLU A 733 9.50 11.56 -13.06
CA GLU A 733 8.12 11.54 -12.57
C GLU A 733 7.98 12.16 -11.16
N LYS A 734 9.06 12.19 -10.35
CA LYS A 734 9.13 12.95 -9.08
C LYS A 734 9.38 14.45 -9.26
N GLN A 735 9.76 14.93 -10.45
CA GLN A 735 9.94 16.37 -10.63
C GLN A 735 8.61 17.14 -10.51
N LEU A 736 7.49 16.46 -10.79
CA LEU A 736 6.12 16.98 -10.77
C LEU A 736 5.41 16.69 -9.42
N ASP A 737 6.04 17.00 -8.30
CA ASP A 737 5.59 16.68 -6.94
C ASP A 737 4.69 17.73 -6.27
N GLY A 738 4.23 18.76 -7.01
CA GLY A 738 3.39 19.84 -6.50
C GLY A 738 2.01 19.41 -5.96
N ASP A 739 1.58 20.07 -4.87
CA ASP A 739 0.25 19.87 -4.29
C ASP A 739 -0.83 20.46 -5.22
N LYS A 740 -1.83 19.64 -5.56
CA LYS A 740 -2.91 19.98 -6.50
C LYS A 740 -3.92 21.00 -5.96
N ASN A 741 -3.76 21.43 -4.71
CA ASN A 741 -4.62 22.42 -4.07
C ASN A 741 -4.12 23.87 -4.24
N ASP A 742 -2.88 24.11 -4.67
CA ASP A 742 -2.32 25.44 -4.94
C ASP A 742 -2.81 25.98 -6.30
N GLY A 743 -4.13 26.22 -6.39
CA GLY A 743 -4.89 26.44 -7.62
C GLY A 743 -4.57 27.73 -8.39
N TYR A 744 -3.45 27.74 -9.12
CA TYR A 744 -3.08 28.79 -10.07
C TYR A 744 -2.72 28.19 -11.43
N SER A 745 -3.59 28.36 -12.42
CA SER A 745 -3.27 28.14 -13.84
C SER A 745 -2.42 29.29 -14.36
N TYR A 746 -1.12 29.04 -14.59
CA TYR A 746 -0.19 30.03 -15.13
C TYR A 746 -0.42 30.22 -16.64
N GLU A 747 -1.45 31.00 -17.00
CA GLU A 747 -1.73 31.34 -18.40
C GLU A 747 -0.81 32.46 -18.92
N LYS A 748 -0.15 32.20 -20.06
CA LYS A 748 0.43 33.15 -21.03
C LYS A 748 1.26 34.34 -20.47
N TYR A 749 2.58 34.15 -20.48
CA TYR A 749 3.55 35.25 -20.59
C TYR A 749 4.48 34.94 -21.77
N ASN A 750 4.43 35.76 -22.82
CA ASN A 750 5.05 35.49 -24.13
C ASN A 750 5.76 36.74 -24.72
N GLU A 751 6.03 37.74 -23.87
CA GLU A 751 6.58 39.05 -24.25
C GLU A 751 7.73 39.45 -23.30
N TRP A 752 8.47 40.51 -23.65
CA TRP A 752 9.63 41.00 -22.89
C TRP A 752 9.18 41.85 -21.70
N ASP A 753 9.23 41.30 -20.48
CA ASP A 753 8.77 42.00 -19.28
C ASP A 753 9.78 43.06 -18.81
N LYS A 754 9.39 44.34 -18.89
CA LYS A 754 10.07 45.45 -18.20
C LYS A 754 9.38 45.75 -16.87
N ILE A 755 10.05 45.45 -15.76
CA ILE A 755 9.54 45.69 -14.40
C ILE A 755 10.27 46.87 -13.76
N GLY A 756 9.52 47.91 -13.40
CA GLY A 756 10.03 49.14 -12.79
C GLY A 756 9.00 50.27 -12.86
N LYS A 757 9.30 51.40 -12.21
CA LYS A 757 8.44 52.59 -12.26
C LYS A 757 8.34 53.15 -13.68
N LYS A 758 7.14 53.61 -14.08
CA LYS A 758 6.78 53.90 -15.49
C LYS A 758 7.36 55.22 -16.06
N SER A 759 8.60 55.57 -15.70
CA SER A 759 9.25 56.85 -16.01
C SER A 759 10.63 56.67 -16.68
N GLY A 760 10.64 56.64 -18.02
CA GLY A 760 11.83 56.86 -18.85
C GLY A 760 12.84 55.71 -18.98
N GLU A 761 13.95 56.02 -19.63
CA GLU A 761 15.14 55.16 -19.82
C GLU A 761 16.04 55.17 -18.57
N GLY A 762 15.44 55.02 -17.38
CA GLY A 762 16.19 54.88 -16.13
C GLY A 762 17.06 53.62 -16.11
N ASN A 763 18.10 53.62 -15.26
CA ASN A 763 19.05 52.52 -15.08
C ASN A 763 18.34 51.15 -15.02
N ALA A 764 18.97 50.13 -15.59
CA ALA A 764 18.39 48.79 -15.69
C ALA A 764 19.37 47.67 -15.35
N ILE A 765 18.85 46.56 -14.86
CA ILE A 765 19.51 45.25 -14.90
C ILE A 765 18.81 44.42 -15.99
N PHE A 766 19.60 43.71 -16.79
CA PHE A 766 19.10 42.70 -17.70
C PHE A 766 19.22 41.31 -17.04
N MET A 767 18.17 40.51 -17.12
CA MET A 767 18.12 39.16 -16.55
C MET A 767 17.52 38.19 -17.57
N ASP A 768 18.21 37.08 -17.83
CA ASP A 768 17.70 36.03 -18.69
C ASP A 768 17.76 34.63 -18.05
N CYS A 769 16.83 33.79 -18.51
CA CYS A 769 16.59 32.45 -18.02
C CYS A 769 16.30 31.51 -19.20
N GLY A 770 16.42 30.19 -18.98
CA GLY A 770 16.10 29.18 -20.00
C GLY A 770 16.99 29.28 -21.24
N VAL A 771 18.28 29.54 -21.06
CA VAL A 771 19.29 29.55 -22.13
C VAL A 771 19.55 28.11 -22.61
N HIS A 772 19.71 27.17 -21.68
CA HIS A 772 19.69 25.74 -21.97
C HIS A 772 18.31 25.14 -21.67
N ALA A 773 17.81 24.34 -22.61
CA ALA A 773 16.44 23.83 -22.58
C ALA A 773 16.11 22.89 -21.40
N ARG A 774 17.10 22.12 -20.91
CA ARG A 774 16.92 21.14 -19.82
C ARG A 774 16.88 21.74 -18.41
N GLU A 775 17.17 23.04 -18.26
CA GLU A 775 17.46 23.71 -16.98
C GLU A 775 16.21 24.39 -16.38
N TRP A 776 15.15 23.60 -16.16
CA TRP A 776 13.80 24.10 -15.85
C TRP A 776 13.67 25.00 -14.61
N ILE A 777 14.59 24.90 -13.64
CA ILE A 777 14.61 25.79 -12.46
C ILE A 777 14.96 27.23 -12.82
N SER A 778 15.70 27.48 -13.91
CA SER A 778 16.05 28.82 -14.38
C SER A 778 14.81 29.62 -14.84
N PRO A 779 13.98 29.14 -15.80
CA PRO A 779 12.70 29.78 -16.13
C PRO A 779 11.74 29.94 -14.95
N ALA A 780 11.74 28.99 -14.01
CA ALA A 780 10.94 29.09 -12.79
C ALA A 780 11.43 30.22 -11.86
N PHE A 781 12.74 30.48 -11.80
CA PHE A 781 13.30 31.60 -11.05
C PHE A 781 12.90 32.96 -11.65
N CYS A 782 13.01 33.15 -12.97
CA CYS A 782 12.57 34.41 -13.60
C CYS A 782 11.08 34.69 -13.29
N GLN A 783 10.21 33.67 -13.40
CA GLN A 783 8.79 33.79 -13.05
C GLN A 783 8.57 34.09 -11.55
N TRP A 784 9.37 33.49 -10.67
CA TRP A 784 9.33 33.83 -9.23
C TRP A 784 9.77 35.27 -8.97
N PHE A 785 10.78 35.78 -9.68
CA PHE A 785 11.24 37.16 -9.54
C PHE A 785 10.14 38.16 -9.90
N VAL A 786 9.46 37.95 -11.04
CA VAL A 786 8.28 38.73 -11.46
C VAL A 786 7.20 38.71 -10.36
N LYS A 787 6.86 37.51 -9.87
CA LYS A 787 5.86 37.29 -8.81
C LYS A 787 6.21 38.01 -7.50
N GLU A 788 7.47 37.95 -7.06
CA GLU A 788 7.90 38.59 -5.82
C GLU A 788 8.02 40.11 -5.94
N ALA A 789 8.51 40.62 -7.07
CA ALA A 789 8.52 42.05 -7.38
C ALA A 789 7.11 42.65 -7.29
N ILE A 790 6.14 42.07 -8.01
CA ILE A 790 4.75 42.53 -8.02
C ILE A 790 4.09 42.41 -6.63
N SER A 791 4.29 41.28 -5.94
CA SER A 791 3.60 41.02 -4.67
C SER A 791 4.17 41.79 -3.48
N THR A 792 5.43 42.25 -3.53
CA THR A 792 6.12 42.94 -2.43
C THR A 792 6.39 44.44 -2.67
N TYR A 793 6.26 44.96 -3.89
CA TYR A 793 6.29 46.40 -4.15
C TYR A 793 5.24 47.16 -3.32
N GLY A 794 5.63 48.29 -2.73
CA GLY A 794 4.82 49.05 -1.78
C GLY A 794 4.70 48.42 -0.38
N LYS A 795 5.29 47.25 -0.12
CA LYS A 795 5.21 46.52 1.17
C LYS A 795 6.59 46.23 1.78
N ASN A 796 7.53 45.76 0.96
CA ASN A 796 8.92 45.56 1.34
C ASN A 796 9.73 46.82 0.94
N ARG A 797 10.41 47.43 1.91
CA ARG A 797 11.16 48.68 1.71
C ARG A 797 12.23 48.56 0.62
N ASP A 798 12.97 47.46 0.63
CA ASP A 798 14.15 47.28 -0.23
C ASP A 798 13.73 47.03 -1.68
N MET A 799 12.77 46.13 -1.91
CA MET A 799 12.19 45.89 -3.25
C MET A 799 11.49 47.15 -3.79
N THR A 800 10.80 47.92 -2.93
CA THR A 800 10.19 49.18 -3.35
C THR A 800 11.26 50.21 -3.76
N HIS A 801 12.32 50.36 -2.97
CA HIS A 801 13.43 51.26 -3.29
C HIS A 801 14.18 50.86 -4.57
N ILE A 802 14.42 49.56 -4.76
CA ILE A 802 15.02 49.00 -5.99
C ILE A 802 14.14 49.36 -7.21
N LEU A 803 12.86 48.99 -7.21
CA LEU A 803 11.97 49.15 -8.37
C LEU A 803 11.53 50.60 -8.64
N ASP A 804 11.65 51.49 -7.66
CA ASP A 804 11.46 52.94 -7.84
C ASP A 804 12.62 53.61 -8.57
N ASN A 805 13.83 53.04 -8.53
CA ASN A 805 15.06 53.68 -9.02
C ASN A 805 15.82 52.87 -10.09
N MET A 806 15.43 51.62 -10.32
CA MET A 806 16.05 50.73 -11.30
C MET A 806 15.02 49.78 -11.94
N ASN A 807 15.14 49.62 -13.25
CA ASN A 807 14.34 48.69 -14.05
C ASN A 807 14.96 47.29 -14.07
N PHE A 808 14.14 46.28 -14.30
CA PHE A 808 14.57 44.95 -14.73
C PHE A 808 13.99 44.67 -16.11
N TYR A 809 14.84 44.29 -17.06
CA TYR A 809 14.43 43.64 -18.30
C TYR A 809 14.58 42.14 -18.11
N ILE A 810 13.49 41.38 -18.23
CA ILE A 810 13.46 39.94 -17.93
C ILE A 810 13.08 39.15 -19.17
N VAL A 811 13.88 38.13 -19.49
CA VAL A 811 13.59 37.13 -20.53
C VAL A 811 13.40 35.76 -19.84
N PRO A 812 12.16 35.32 -19.57
CA PRO A 812 11.93 34.09 -18.79
C PRO A 812 12.41 32.80 -19.47
N ILE A 813 12.44 32.76 -20.81
CA ILE A 813 12.97 31.66 -21.62
C ILE A 813 13.60 32.27 -22.88
N VAL A 814 14.93 32.15 -23.03
CA VAL A 814 15.62 32.53 -24.28
C VAL A 814 15.44 31.45 -25.34
N ASN A 815 15.72 30.19 -24.99
CA ASN A 815 15.66 29.04 -25.89
C ASN A 815 14.26 28.40 -25.88
N ILE A 816 13.28 29.10 -26.46
CA ILE A 816 11.86 28.69 -26.44
C ILE A 816 11.67 27.34 -27.15
N ASP A 817 12.22 27.17 -28.35
CA ASP A 817 12.04 25.95 -29.15
C ASP A 817 12.69 24.73 -28.51
N GLY A 818 13.89 24.88 -27.94
CA GLY A 818 14.54 23.82 -27.17
C GLY A 818 13.76 23.49 -25.90
N TYR A 819 13.29 24.51 -25.16
CA TYR A 819 12.51 24.30 -23.95
C TYR A 819 11.20 23.54 -24.26
N VAL A 820 10.45 23.93 -25.29
CA VAL A 820 9.26 23.19 -25.76
C VAL A 820 9.64 21.75 -26.18
N TRP A 821 10.77 21.55 -26.86
CA TRP A 821 11.27 20.21 -27.20
C TRP A 821 11.59 19.37 -25.95
N SER A 822 12.05 19.98 -24.86
CA SER A 822 12.30 19.29 -23.59
C SER A 822 11.04 18.82 -22.87
N TRP A 823 9.93 19.56 -23.00
CA TRP A 823 8.62 19.15 -22.48
C TRP A 823 7.92 18.10 -23.36
N THR A 824 8.18 18.11 -24.68
CA THR A 824 7.37 17.36 -25.64
C THR A 824 8.05 16.14 -26.25
N GLN A 825 9.39 16.08 -26.32
CA GLN A 825 10.12 15.07 -27.09
C GLN A 825 11.39 14.52 -26.39
N ASN A 826 12.27 15.36 -25.86
CA ASN A 826 13.51 14.92 -25.17
C ASN A 826 13.87 15.82 -23.98
N ARG A 827 13.57 15.35 -22.76
CA ARG A 827 13.79 16.06 -21.48
C ARG A 827 15.21 16.57 -21.24
N PHE A 828 16.24 15.93 -21.83
CA PHE A 828 17.66 16.28 -21.63
C PHE A 828 18.28 17.04 -22.79
N TRP A 829 17.47 17.49 -23.76
CA TRP A 829 17.89 18.40 -24.81
C TRP A 829 18.44 19.73 -24.21
N ARG A 830 19.62 20.17 -24.64
CA ARG A 830 20.25 21.43 -24.19
C ARG A 830 20.06 22.57 -25.18
N LYS A 831 20.44 22.31 -26.43
CA LYS A 831 20.61 23.29 -27.54
C LYS A 831 19.30 23.95 -27.99
N ASN A 832 19.35 24.90 -28.91
CA ASN A 832 18.14 25.35 -29.63
C ASN A 832 17.68 24.29 -30.65
N ARG A 833 16.82 24.66 -31.62
CA ARG A 833 16.26 23.73 -32.63
C ARG A 833 16.56 24.13 -34.09
N SER A 834 17.57 24.97 -34.32
CA SER A 834 17.97 25.35 -35.68
C SER A 834 18.52 24.15 -36.48
N ASN A 835 18.31 24.14 -37.80
CA ASN A 835 18.90 23.13 -38.68
C ASN A 835 20.30 23.58 -39.12
N ALA A 836 21.33 22.78 -38.86
CA ALA A 836 22.67 23.06 -39.36
C ALA A 836 22.73 22.84 -40.88
N SER A 837 23.02 23.89 -41.66
CA SER A 837 22.83 23.93 -43.13
C SER A 837 23.59 22.87 -43.96
N HIS A 838 24.49 22.11 -43.32
CA HIS A 838 25.33 21.08 -43.94
C HIS A 838 25.32 19.74 -43.16
N SER A 839 24.35 19.53 -42.27
CA SER A 839 24.24 18.29 -41.47
C SER A 839 22.77 17.91 -41.18
N ASN A 840 22.53 16.63 -40.90
CA ASN A 840 21.25 16.16 -40.38
C ASN A 840 21.09 16.41 -38.86
N CYS A 841 22.13 16.94 -38.21
CA CYS A 841 22.13 17.30 -36.79
C CYS A 841 21.50 18.67 -36.56
N ILE A 842 20.83 18.82 -35.41
CA ILE A 842 19.95 19.93 -35.09
C ILE A 842 20.44 20.62 -33.81
N GLY A 843 20.30 21.94 -33.76
CA GLY A 843 20.52 22.77 -32.58
C GLY A 843 21.96 23.23 -32.40
N VAL A 844 22.07 24.47 -31.93
CA VAL A 844 23.28 25.17 -31.52
C VAL A 844 23.23 25.39 -30.00
N ASP A 845 24.40 25.31 -29.37
CA ASP A 845 24.57 25.74 -27.98
C ASP A 845 24.65 27.27 -27.94
N ILE A 846 23.56 27.91 -27.55
CA ILE A 846 23.47 29.38 -27.61
C ILE A 846 24.39 30.05 -26.57
N ASN A 847 24.80 29.37 -25.49
CA ASN A 847 25.82 29.89 -24.56
C ASN A 847 27.27 29.53 -25.01
N ARG A 848 27.44 29.16 -26.28
CA ARG A 848 28.71 29.13 -27.02
C ARG A 848 28.65 29.94 -28.32
N ASN A 849 27.56 30.70 -28.54
CA ASN A 849 27.25 31.39 -29.79
C ASN A 849 27.46 32.92 -29.73
N PHE A 850 27.74 33.51 -28.56
CA PHE A 850 27.99 34.96 -28.45
C PHE A 850 29.36 35.36 -29.01
N ASP A 851 29.51 36.63 -29.42
CA ASP A 851 30.73 37.19 -30.02
C ASP A 851 31.84 37.50 -28.98
N ALA A 852 32.12 36.55 -28.09
CA ALA A 852 33.11 36.66 -27.02
C ALA A 852 34.11 35.50 -27.08
N ALA A 853 35.23 35.74 -27.77
CA ALA A 853 36.21 34.70 -28.08
C ALA A 853 35.56 33.46 -28.75
N TRP A 854 34.59 33.72 -29.64
CA TRP A 854 33.82 32.67 -30.31
C TRP A 854 34.76 31.65 -30.97
N ASN A 855 34.56 30.37 -30.64
CA ASN A 855 35.26 29.25 -31.29
C ASN A 855 36.79 29.24 -31.10
N THR A 856 37.31 29.88 -30.03
CA THR A 856 38.74 29.83 -29.65
C THR A 856 39.06 28.81 -28.56
N ALA A 857 38.08 28.44 -27.72
CA ALA A 857 38.18 27.43 -26.67
C ALA A 857 36.81 26.75 -26.44
N ASP A 858 36.76 25.77 -25.54
CA ASP A 858 35.57 25.22 -24.83
C ASP A 858 34.28 24.99 -25.64
N SER A 859 34.40 24.71 -26.94
CA SER A 859 33.27 24.65 -27.87
C SER A 859 33.58 23.80 -29.09
N SER A 860 32.54 23.29 -29.75
CA SER A 860 32.66 22.40 -30.89
C SER A 860 32.30 23.08 -32.22
N LYS A 861 32.99 22.66 -33.29
CA LYS A 861 32.66 22.98 -34.69
C LYS A 861 31.78 21.90 -35.36
N ASN A 862 31.57 20.75 -34.70
CA ASN A 862 30.75 19.65 -35.20
C ASN A 862 29.26 19.88 -34.81
N PRO A 863 28.32 20.02 -35.77
CA PRO A 863 26.91 20.26 -35.48
C PRO A 863 26.20 19.19 -34.63
N CYS A 864 26.81 18.00 -34.52
CA CYS A 864 26.25 16.88 -33.78
C CYS A 864 26.67 16.84 -32.30
N GLU A 865 27.59 17.69 -31.84
CA GLU A 865 27.94 17.79 -30.41
C GLU A 865 26.93 18.68 -29.65
N GLU A 866 26.81 18.48 -28.34
CA GLU A 866 25.99 19.31 -27.46
C GLU A 866 26.59 20.70 -27.18
N THR A 867 27.89 20.92 -27.43
CA THR A 867 28.59 22.22 -27.29
C THR A 867 28.86 22.91 -28.64
N TYR A 868 28.04 22.64 -29.65
CA TYR A 868 28.22 23.22 -31.00
C TYR A 868 28.01 24.74 -30.99
N CYS A 869 29.05 25.52 -31.30
CA CYS A 869 29.05 27.00 -31.25
C CYS A 869 28.27 27.71 -32.37
N GLY A 870 27.64 26.97 -33.27
CA GLY A 870 26.91 27.51 -34.42
C GLY A 870 27.78 27.70 -35.66
N SER A 871 27.23 28.44 -36.64
CA SER A 871 27.88 28.65 -37.95
C SER A 871 28.71 29.93 -38.01
N ALA A 872 28.42 30.88 -37.13
CA ALA A 872 29.07 32.16 -36.91
C ALA A 872 28.72 32.63 -35.48
N PRO A 873 29.44 33.62 -34.90
CA PRO A 873 28.92 34.31 -33.72
C PRO A 873 27.57 34.97 -34.05
N GLU A 874 26.62 34.86 -33.13
CA GLU A 874 25.24 35.31 -33.26
C GLU A 874 24.52 34.77 -34.52
N SER A 875 24.84 33.53 -34.92
CA SER A 875 24.11 32.84 -35.99
C SER A 875 22.66 32.54 -35.63
N GLU A 876 22.37 32.34 -34.33
CA GLU A 876 21.05 31.92 -33.87
C GLU A 876 20.13 33.13 -33.60
N PRO A 877 18.84 33.05 -34.00
CA PRO A 877 17.91 34.17 -33.84
C PRO A 877 17.70 34.57 -32.37
N GLU A 878 17.79 33.62 -31.43
CA GLU A 878 17.65 33.86 -30.00
C GLU A 878 18.85 34.65 -29.44
N THR A 879 20.07 34.16 -29.67
CA THR A 879 21.35 34.83 -29.32
C THR A 879 21.38 36.25 -29.89
N LYS A 880 21.03 36.37 -31.17
CA LYS A 880 21.05 37.64 -31.91
C LYS A 880 20.00 38.64 -31.42
N ALA A 881 18.84 38.17 -30.96
CA ALA A 881 17.83 39.04 -30.36
C ALA A 881 18.33 39.63 -29.02
N VAL A 882 18.89 38.79 -28.14
CA VAL A 882 19.49 39.25 -26.86
C VAL A 882 20.64 40.22 -27.12
N ALA A 883 21.58 39.88 -28.00
CA ALA A 883 22.71 40.74 -28.32
C ALA A 883 22.29 42.08 -28.96
N SER A 884 21.29 42.07 -29.85
CA SER A 884 20.73 43.29 -30.46
C SER A 884 19.99 44.17 -29.44
N PHE A 885 19.26 43.55 -28.50
CA PHE A 885 18.60 44.28 -27.42
C PHE A 885 19.61 44.95 -26.49
N ILE A 886 20.62 44.21 -26.03
CA ILE A 886 21.65 44.75 -25.12
C ILE A 886 22.45 45.86 -25.82
N ARG A 887 22.88 45.68 -27.08
CA ARG A 887 23.55 46.74 -27.87
C ARG A 887 22.74 48.02 -27.98
N SER A 888 21.42 47.93 -28.18
CA SER A 888 20.54 49.10 -28.28
C SER A 888 20.24 49.77 -26.93
N HIS A 889 20.56 49.12 -25.80
CA HIS A 889 20.26 49.61 -24.45
C HIS A 889 21.51 49.80 -23.56
N LEU A 890 22.74 49.75 -24.09
CA LEU A 890 23.99 49.89 -23.33
C LEU A 890 24.07 51.17 -22.47
N SER A 891 23.41 52.24 -22.90
CA SER A 891 23.31 53.50 -22.15
C SER A 891 22.51 53.37 -20.84
N SER A 892 21.55 52.43 -20.77
CA SER A 892 20.65 52.24 -19.62
C SER A 892 20.97 50.98 -18.80
N ILE A 893 21.44 49.89 -19.42
CA ILE A 893 21.80 48.65 -18.71
C ILE A 893 23.10 48.87 -17.90
N LYS A 894 23.06 48.51 -16.61
CA LYS A 894 24.15 48.67 -15.63
C LYS A 894 24.62 47.35 -15.01
N GLY A 895 23.83 46.28 -15.15
CA GLY A 895 24.22 44.93 -14.77
C GLY A 895 23.50 43.86 -15.59
N TYR A 896 24.10 42.68 -15.63
CA TYR A 896 23.64 41.51 -16.39
C TYR A 896 23.68 40.26 -15.51
N LEU A 897 22.60 39.48 -15.51
CA LEU A 897 22.41 38.28 -14.70
C LEU A 897 21.84 37.16 -15.56
N THR A 898 22.63 36.15 -15.91
CA THR A 898 22.12 34.97 -16.62
C THR A 898 21.95 33.78 -15.67
N MET A 899 20.82 33.07 -15.79
CA MET A 899 20.38 32.07 -14.83
C MET A 899 20.43 30.67 -15.46
N HIS A 900 21.13 29.74 -14.80
CA HIS A 900 21.46 28.39 -15.27
C HIS A 900 21.27 27.34 -14.16
N SER A 901 21.43 26.05 -14.45
CA SER A 901 21.53 24.99 -13.43
C SER A 901 22.30 23.79 -13.96
N TYR A 902 23.04 23.00 -13.16
CA TYR A 902 23.07 22.95 -11.71
C TYR A 902 24.52 22.97 -11.19
N SER A 903 24.74 23.54 -9.99
CA SER A 903 25.94 23.30 -9.16
C SER A 903 26.02 24.14 -7.87
N GLN A 904 25.16 25.16 -7.70
CA GLN A 904 25.24 26.17 -6.63
C GLN A 904 26.53 27.01 -6.68
N MET A 905 26.72 27.71 -7.81
CA MET A 905 27.80 28.65 -8.07
C MET A 905 27.27 30.03 -8.49
N ILE A 906 28.05 31.08 -8.24
CA ILE A 906 27.92 32.37 -8.92
C ILE A 906 29.24 32.61 -9.64
N LEU A 907 29.22 32.80 -10.96
CA LEU A 907 30.41 33.07 -11.78
C LEU A 907 30.43 34.53 -12.23
N PHE A 908 31.59 35.04 -12.63
CA PHE A 908 31.74 36.33 -13.32
C PHE A 908 32.96 36.31 -14.26
N PRO A 909 33.04 37.22 -15.25
CA PRO A 909 34.10 37.24 -16.25
C PRO A 909 35.55 37.36 -15.73
N PHE A 910 36.55 36.76 -16.40
CA PHE A 910 36.42 36.05 -17.68
C PHE A 910 36.27 34.53 -17.53
N GLY A 911 35.36 33.96 -18.32
CA GLY A 911 35.27 32.51 -18.56
C GLY A 911 36.20 32.05 -19.69
N TYR A 912 36.35 32.84 -20.76
CA TYR A 912 37.18 32.46 -21.92
C TYR A 912 38.70 32.56 -21.72
N THR A 913 39.17 33.10 -20.60
CA THR A 913 40.60 33.28 -20.33
C THR A 913 40.91 33.27 -18.83
N TYR A 914 42.15 32.90 -18.48
CA TYR A 914 42.67 33.00 -17.12
C TYR A 914 43.08 34.43 -16.72
N GLU A 915 43.00 35.40 -17.63
CA GLU A 915 43.20 36.81 -17.33
C GLU A 915 42.07 37.36 -16.44
N LYS A 916 42.41 38.34 -15.59
CA LYS A 916 41.45 38.93 -14.65
C LYS A 916 40.88 40.22 -15.19
N THR A 917 39.56 40.39 -15.04
CA THR A 917 38.85 41.63 -15.31
C THR A 917 39.42 42.81 -14.51
N ALA A 918 39.37 44.02 -15.09
CA ALA A 918 39.97 45.21 -14.49
C ALA A 918 39.36 45.57 -13.11
N ASN A 919 38.10 45.18 -12.86
CA ASN A 919 37.42 45.30 -11.57
C ASN A 919 37.25 43.95 -10.84
N TYR A 920 38.08 42.93 -11.13
CA TYR A 920 38.02 41.59 -10.52
C TYR A 920 37.87 41.60 -9.00
N ASN A 921 38.58 42.50 -8.29
CA ASN A 921 38.48 42.58 -6.83
C ASN A 921 37.10 43.08 -6.34
N GLU A 922 36.43 43.93 -7.10
CA GLU A 922 35.07 44.41 -6.82
C GLU A 922 34.04 43.31 -7.10
N LEU A 923 34.15 42.64 -8.24
CA LEU A 923 33.30 41.50 -8.60
C LEU A 923 33.46 40.33 -7.61
N ASN A 924 34.69 40.01 -7.22
CA ASN A 924 34.99 38.95 -6.25
C ASN A 924 34.43 39.27 -4.86
N GLU A 925 34.57 40.51 -4.37
CA GLU A 925 33.97 40.89 -3.08
C GLU A 925 32.45 41.01 -3.13
N LEU A 926 31.85 41.37 -4.28
CA LEU A 926 30.40 41.35 -4.46
C LEU A 926 29.87 39.91 -4.54
N ALA A 927 30.52 39.04 -5.31
CA ALA A 927 30.23 37.61 -5.38
C ALA A 927 30.37 36.97 -3.99
N LYS A 928 31.47 37.19 -3.26
CA LYS A 928 31.63 36.72 -1.87
C LYS A 928 30.51 37.20 -0.94
N ARG A 929 29.92 38.38 -1.15
CA ARG A 929 28.79 38.87 -0.34
C ARG A 929 27.49 38.18 -0.72
N ALA A 930 27.21 38.00 -2.00
CA ALA A 930 26.07 37.22 -2.49
C ALA A 930 26.18 35.74 -2.06
N VAL A 931 27.37 35.14 -2.21
CA VAL A 931 27.71 33.79 -1.74
C VAL A 931 27.69 33.70 -0.21
N LYS A 932 28.06 34.74 0.55
CA LYS A 932 27.88 34.75 2.02
C LYS A 932 26.41 34.77 2.44
N ALA A 933 25.49 35.13 1.54
CA ALA A 933 24.06 34.97 1.75
C ALA A 933 23.49 33.61 1.28
N ILE A 934 24.26 32.76 0.57
CA ILE A 934 23.73 31.54 -0.11
C ILE A 934 24.67 30.30 -0.11
N ALA A 935 25.96 30.44 -0.48
CA ALA A 935 26.98 29.40 -0.76
C ALA A 935 26.72 28.54 -2.04
N SER A 936 27.64 28.34 -3.01
CA SER A 936 29.13 28.40 -2.99
C SER A 936 29.79 28.83 -4.34
N LEU A 937 30.78 28.05 -4.89
CA LEU A 937 31.85 28.41 -5.86
C LEU A 937 32.31 27.15 -6.66
N TYR A 938 32.98 27.13 -7.83
CA TYR A 938 33.30 28.07 -8.96
C TYR A 938 33.82 27.24 -10.18
N ASP A 939 33.64 27.66 -11.46
CA ASP A 939 34.27 27.04 -12.66
C ASP A 939 34.38 27.99 -13.90
N LEU A 940 34.95 27.55 -15.05
CA LEU A 940 35.29 28.38 -16.26
C LEU A 940 34.75 27.84 -17.60
N SER A 941 34.40 28.71 -18.57
CA SER A 941 34.11 28.35 -19.99
C SER A 941 34.02 29.54 -20.97
N SER A 942 34.19 29.34 -22.29
CA SER A 942 34.30 30.42 -23.31
C SER A 942 33.12 30.52 -24.29
N GLY A 943 32.87 31.71 -24.86
CA GLY A 943 31.76 31.93 -25.82
C GLY A 943 30.43 32.31 -25.15
N CYS A 944 30.49 32.59 -23.85
CA CYS A 944 29.37 32.81 -22.95
C CYS A 944 28.82 34.24 -23.01
N SER A 945 27.55 34.41 -22.63
CA SER A 945 26.86 35.70 -22.65
C SER A 945 27.41 36.71 -21.64
N ASP A 946 27.79 36.27 -20.44
CA ASP A 946 28.29 37.13 -19.36
C ASP A 946 29.63 37.80 -19.70
N ASP A 947 30.56 37.04 -20.29
CA ASP A 947 31.81 37.52 -20.90
C ASP A 947 31.55 38.53 -22.01
N TRP A 948 30.59 38.24 -22.90
CA TRP A 948 30.23 39.13 -24.00
C TRP A 948 29.70 40.47 -23.50
N VAL A 949 28.74 40.45 -22.56
CA VAL A 949 28.12 41.65 -22.00
C VAL A 949 29.12 42.49 -21.21
N PHE A 950 30.06 41.86 -20.48
CA PHE A 950 31.14 42.59 -19.82
C PHE A 950 32.06 43.29 -20.83
N ASN A 951 32.39 42.63 -21.94
CA ASN A 951 33.18 43.23 -23.02
C ASN A 951 32.43 44.35 -23.80
N GLN A 952 31.10 44.43 -23.73
CA GLN A 952 30.34 45.62 -24.16
C GLN A 952 30.43 46.81 -23.16
N GLY A 953 31.15 46.65 -22.04
CA GLY A 953 31.39 47.69 -21.03
C GLY A 953 30.48 47.65 -19.80
N ILE A 954 29.61 46.64 -19.66
CA ILE A 954 28.72 46.49 -18.51
C ILE A 954 29.51 45.86 -17.34
N LYS A 955 29.87 46.70 -16.37
CA LYS A 955 30.85 46.39 -15.30
C LYS A 955 30.44 45.30 -14.30
N TYR A 956 29.16 44.93 -14.25
CA TYR A 956 28.59 43.99 -13.30
C TYR A 956 27.86 42.87 -14.05
N SER A 957 28.58 41.83 -14.43
CA SER A 957 28.09 40.69 -15.20
C SER A 957 28.28 39.41 -14.39
N PHE A 958 27.23 38.60 -14.21
CA PHE A 958 27.25 37.38 -13.41
C PHE A 958 26.41 36.25 -14.03
N THR A 959 26.92 35.03 -13.92
CA THR A 959 26.18 33.79 -14.20
C THR A 959 25.80 33.10 -12.89
N PHE A 960 24.59 32.57 -12.79
CA PHE A 960 24.06 31.90 -11.60
C PHE A 960 23.71 30.44 -11.88
N GLU A 961 24.48 29.51 -11.31
CA GLU A 961 24.17 28.09 -11.33
C GLU A 961 23.32 27.71 -10.13
N LEU A 962 22.06 27.38 -10.36
CA LEU A 962 21.08 27.11 -9.31
C LEU A 962 21.25 25.72 -8.67
N ARG A 963 20.32 25.36 -7.77
CA ARG A 963 20.32 24.06 -7.08
C ARG A 963 20.24 22.89 -8.08
N ASP A 964 20.81 21.72 -7.77
CA ASP A 964 21.59 21.36 -6.58
C ASP A 964 23.03 20.96 -6.93
N LYS A 965 23.68 20.10 -6.14
CA LYS A 965 25.03 19.56 -6.41
C LYS A 965 25.01 18.20 -7.10
N GLY A 966 23.99 17.97 -7.93
CA GLY A 966 23.72 16.73 -8.65
C GLY A 966 23.16 15.61 -7.76
N LYS A 967 22.32 15.93 -6.77
CA LYS A 967 21.45 14.94 -6.10
C LYS A 967 20.13 14.82 -6.87
N TYR A 968 19.62 15.92 -7.40
CA TYR A 968 18.52 15.99 -8.36
C TYR A 968 19.00 16.52 -9.72
N GLY A 969 20.06 17.33 -9.77
CA GLY A 969 20.60 17.90 -11.00
C GLY A 969 19.54 18.69 -11.77
N PHE A 970 19.43 18.47 -13.08
CA PHE A 970 18.38 19.05 -13.92
C PHE A 970 16.94 18.66 -13.51
N LEU A 971 16.78 17.62 -12.69
CA LEU A 971 15.49 17.07 -12.22
C LEU A 971 15.07 17.58 -10.83
N LEU A 972 15.55 18.77 -10.42
CA LEU A 972 15.17 19.42 -9.17
C LEU A 972 13.61 19.50 -9.03
N PRO A 973 13.00 18.93 -7.97
CA PRO A 973 11.54 18.85 -7.84
C PRO A 973 10.80 20.18 -7.68
N GLU A 974 9.51 20.21 -8.04
CA GLU A 974 8.60 21.34 -7.82
C GLU A 974 8.60 21.82 -6.36
N SER A 975 8.62 20.89 -5.39
CA SER A 975 8.74 21.19 -3.96
C SER A 975 10.02 21.95 -3.57
N GLN A 976 11.07 21.89 -4.41
CA GLN A 976 12.31 22.66 -4.24
C GLN A 976 12.33 24.00 -4.98
N ILE A 977 11.38 24.31 -5.87
CA ILE A 977 11.33 25.59 -6.60
C ILE A 977 11.26 26.76 -5.60
N LYS A 978 10.31 26.71 -4.67
CA LYS A 978 10.09 27.76 -3.65
C LYS A 978 11.35 28.07 -2.82
N PRO A 979 12.00 27.12 -2.11
CA PRO A 979 13.20 27.43 -1.34
C PRO A 979 14.38 27.88 -2.20
N THR A 980 14.53 27.34 -3.42
CA THR A 980 15.59 27.75 -4.36
C THR A 980 15.39 29.18 -4.85
N CYS A 981 14.14 29.59 -5.14
CA CYS A 981 13.88 30.96 -5.57
C CYS A 981 14.00 31.96 -4.41
N GLN A 982 13.58 31.57 -3.21
CA GLN A 982 13.65 32.42 -2.02
C GLN A 982 15.09 32.72 -1.57
N GLU A 983 16.04 31.79 -1.72
CA GLU A 983 17.46 32.06 -1.39
C GLU A 983 18.14 32.94 -2.46
N ILE A 984 17.99 32.62 -3.75
CA ILE A 984 18.64 33.33 -4.87
C ILE A 984 18.16 34.79 -4.95
N MET A 985 16.89 35.04 -4.62
CA MET A 985 16.35 36.38 -4.49
C MET A 985 17.14 37.28 -3.52
N LEU A 986 17.78 36.71 -2.48
CA LEU A 986 18.62 37.49 -1.55
C LEU A 986 19.90 38.00 -2.25
N ALA A 987 20.55 37.16 -3.07
CA ALA A 987 21.71 37.57 -3.86
C ALA A 987 21.34 38.60 -4.92
N VAL A 988 20.25 38.39 -5.66
CA VAL A 988 19.80 39.34 -6.70
C VAL A 988 19.44 40.70 -6.10
N LYS A 989 18.72 40.74 -4.97
CA LYS A 989 18.47 42.00 -4.22
C LYS A 989 19.74 42.66 -3.72
N LEU A 990 20.71 41.89 -3.23
CA LEU A 990 22.01 42.41 -2.74
C LEU A 990 22.83 43.02 -3.88
N ILE A 991 22.93 42.35 -5.03
CA ILE A 991 23.63 42.85 -6.22
C ILE A 991 22.91 44.08 -6.77
N ALA A 992 21.57 44.04 -6.90
CA ALA A 992 20.78 45.18 -7.34
C ALA A 992 20.98 46.41 -6.43
N SER A 993 20.96 46.21 -5.12
CA SER A 993 21.22 47.28 -4.15
C SER A 993 22.66 47.81 -4.23
N TYR A 994 23.65 46.94 -4.47
CA TYR A 994 25.04 47.36 -4.64
C TYR A 994 25.22 48.22 -5.90
N ILE A 995 24.65 47.76 -7.03
CA ILE A 995 24.70 48.47 -8.32
C ILE A 995 24.01 49.84 -8.18
N LEU A 996 22.83 49.91 -7.56
CA LEU A 996 22.12 51.17 -7.34
C LEU A 996 22.95 52.17 -6.51
N ASN A 997 23.57 51.72 -5.41
CA ASN A 997 24.48 52.53 -4.57
C ASN A 997 25.85 52.84 -5.22
N LYS A 998 26.03 52.51 -6.51
CA LYS A 998 27.21 52.84 -7.32
C LYS A 998 26.89 53.74 -8.52
N ILE A 999 25.61 54.06 -8.72
CA ILE A 999 25.12 54.93 -9.79
C ILE A 999 24.50 56.22 -9.21
N LEU A 1000 23.91 56.12 -8.01
CA LEU A 1000 23.58 57.24 -7.12
C LEU A 1000 24.84 57.79 -6.42
#